data_AF-A0A5S4UAR2-F1
#
_entry.id   AF-A0A5S4UAR2-F1
#
_cell.length_a   1.000
_cell.length_b   1.000
_cell.length_c   1.000
_cell.angle_alpha   90.00
_cell.angle_beta   90.00
_cell.angle_gamma   90.00
#
_symmetry.space_group_name_H-M   'P 1'
#
loop_
_entity.id
_entity.type
_entity.pdbx_description
1 polymer ?
#
loop_
_entity_poly.entity_id
_entity_poly.type
_entity_poly.pdbx_seq_one_letter_code
_entity_poly.pdbx_strand_id
1 'polypeptide(L)'
;MKQVCIDAIANTLGRVPKSDEIKNIEDRIKDAVRVISRRNYRDGKTGIPDAETYRQAAEYAAQQVVHEVFKKRQRLAQNAIAIQNVRDTLARNVPDAEQTPINLSQFIFAGRRVRDGKDFDVVSAEELSTGAYQDWSRQLAAEMTSAGEEVRKFFYQSQALGEQRLRNYLPFDHAAVKSGQLQILKELYGEDTGNPAAQKIADIWRGVTERARQEMNDNGFDIGTRDDWHLPYVDDAELIRGAGRDEWLKTLPVRERTIAAMSGRQPPLDWARRAWVDDVYNTQDRSQFVNPDGSPMSDAQYREALEAIYLTKATDGANKIEPGAFAGTGGIKNRGSQHRVMAFRDAETHFRYMDKYTQQPVVGVMMSHLQSASRDLGVVKAFGPDAANNFRLLLDQVYQKSVTGGRGVDVMNQERDTVTRMFNAMAGLNGAASSSVFSSAVGGLRNLMTSAMLGTSVFTAAADQAVMRANAQALGFSRDGMHLSANTIRNLFNGDAKRANAELGLLVDSHAAVISKMGGFDLSRGITGWFAEKTLKWSGLVAMDRANKASFGLLMYKNIGELTRKYRTLDELKAGDKAILANKGWSSEDWAIMAAAELRPMTPAGHKGMTPDAIYAVPDDVIQTVLADKIGDVRRGAADALVNLGDMTDTRRNNLQQAFDAEVEQTIARMVRNARAEAAQKLLGITHGEMTTAITTATGIDTYARNDAGELVKSFMLFKTTPVAGFRAMVNRSRDLDTVPAVKFLASYIAGTTIAGMFAIQMNELLNGNDPRDMTKPATWLQALLKGGSFGIYGDFIFQDHTQYGASIAATLGGPVLSFAEQLMKLAFTNPQKAVEGKETTFGADALKTLRMITPFANLWYTKAITNHLILQQLQEMANPGYNDRVRDRASREFNTTSWWEPGQVAPRRAPNLGKAAGDR
;
A
#
# COMPACT_ATOMS: atom_id res chain seq x y z
N MET A 1 -34.34 -34.57 -4.51
CA MET A 1 -34.17 -35.50 -3.36
C MET A 1 -35.27 -36.55 -3.38
N LYS A 2 -35.01 -37.82 -3.03
CA LYS A 2 -36.05 -38.88 -2.97
C LYS A 2 -36.99 -38.67 -1.78
N GLN A 3 -38.26 -39.11 -1.89
CA GLN A 3 -39.28 -38.92 -0.84
C GLN A 3 -38.85 -39.50 0.51
N VAL A 4 -38.26 -40.70 0.52
CA VAL A 4 -37.78 -41.35 1.76
C VAL A 4 -36.78 -40.48 2.53
N CYS A 5 -35.92 -39.72 1.83
CA CYS A 5 -34.98 -38.80 2.48
C CYS A 5 -35.71 -37.57 3.05
N ILE A 6 -36.73 -37.07 2.36
CA ILE A 6 -37.55 -35.95 2.81
C ILE A 6 -38.31 -36.36 4.09
N ASP A 7 -38.85 -37.57 4.13
CA ASP A 7 -39.56 -38.11 5.30
C ASP A 7 -38.61 -38.27 6.50
N ALA A 8 -37.39 -38.75 6.28
CA ALA A 8 -36.37 -38.83 7.33
C ALA A 8 -35.98 -37.45 7.89
N ILE A 9 -35.85 -36.44 7.02
CA ILE A 9 -35.60 -35.06 7.42
C ILE A 9 -36.80 -34.52 8.21
N ALA A 10 -38.03 -34.76 7.75
CA ALA A 10 -39.24 -34.31 8.43
C ALA A 10 -39.38 -34.89 9.84
N ASN A 11 -39.08 -36.17 10.00
CA ASN A 11 -39.05 -36.84 11.30
C ASN A 11 -37.99 -36.23 12.23
N THR A 12 -36.82 -35.88 11.69
CA THR A 12 -35.74 -35.26 12.46
C THR A 12 -36.06 -33.82 12.88
N LEU A 13 -36.68 -33.04 11.98
CA LEU A 13 -37.08 -31.66 12.24
C LEU A 13 -38.34 -31.54 13.12
N GLY A 14 -39.11 -32.62 13.25
CA GLY A 14 -40.44 -32.60 13.89
C GLY A 14 -41.47 -31.78 13.12
N ARG A 15 -41.20 -31.46 11.85
CA ARG A 15 -42.09 -30.71 10.94
C ARG A 15 -41.77 -31.03 9.49
N VAL A 16 -42.72 -30.76 8.59
CA VAL A 16 -42.49 -30.85 7.15
C VAL A 16 -41.49 -29.75 6.73
N PRO A 17 -40.37 -30.09 6.05
CA PRO A 17 -39.43 -29.11 5.54
C PRO A 17 -40.03 -28.36 4.34
N LYS A 18 -39.69 -27.08 4.18
CA LYS A 18 -40.11 -26.29 3.02
C LYS A 18 -39.35 -26.71 1.77
N SER A 19 -39.89 -26.42 0.59
CA SER A 19 -39.28 -26.79 -0.70
C SER A 19 -37.90 -26.16 -0.91
N ASP A 20 -37.71 -24.92 -0.46
CA ASP A 20 -36.43 -24.22 -0.47
C ASP A 20 -35.42 -24.84 0.51
N GLU A 21 -35.86 -25.28 1.69
CA GLU A 21 -35.01 -25.99 2.66
C GLU A 21 -34.49 -27.32 2.10
N ILE A 22 -35.36 -28.10 1.46
CA ILE A 22 -34.97 -29.36 0.80
C ILE A 22 -33.94 -29.10 -0.30
N LYS A 23 -34.19 -28.09 -1.15
CA LYS A 23 -33.27 -27.71 -2.22
C LYS A 23 -31.91 -27.28 -1.66
N ASN A 24 -31.90 -26.45 -0.61
CA ASN A 24 -30.67 -26.00 0.03
C ASN A 24 -29.85 -27.15 0.64
N ILE A 25 -30.51 -28.14 1.26
CA ILE A 25 -29.84 -29.34 1.78
C ILE A 25 -29.22 -30.13 0.61
N GLU A 26 -29.98 -30.32 -0.47
CA GLU A 26 -29.51 -31.05 -1.64
C GLU A 26 -28.31 -30.36 -2.31
N ASP A 27 -28.37 -29.05 -2.50
CA ASP A 27 -27.29 -28.26 -3.12
C ASP A 27 -26.02 -28.30 -2.27
N ARG A 28 -26.13 -28.21 -0.93
CA ARG A 28 -25.01 -28.36 0.00
C ARG A 28 -24.35 -29.73 -0.09
N ILE A 29 -25.14 -30.79 -0.15
CA ILE A 29 -24.62 -32.15 -0.30
C ILE A 29 -23.92 -32.28 -1.65
N LYS A 30 -24.46 -31.73 -2.75
CA LYS A 30 -23.80 -31.74 -4.06
C LYS A 30 -22.45 -31.03 -4.03
N ASP A 31 -22.38 -29.85 -3.41
CA ASP A 31 -21.12 -29.12 -3.26
C ASP A 31 -20.11 -29.89 -2.39
N ALA A 32 -20.56 -30.52 -1.31
CA ALA A 32 -19.73 -31.38 -0.48
C ALA A 32 -19.24 -32.61 -1.26
N VAL A 33 -20.08 -33.24 -2.08
CA VAL A 33 -19.68 -34.35 -2.96
C VAL A 33 -18.56 -33.91 -3.89
N ARG A 34 -18.62 -32.72 -4.50
CA ARG A 34 -17.50 -32.22 -5.32
C ARG A 34 -16.21 -32.08 -4.52
N VAL A 35 -16.28 -31.59 -3.29
CA VAL A 35 -15.09 -31.48 -2.40
C VAL A 35 -14.51 -32.85 -2.10
N ILE A 36 -15.33 -33.80 -1.68
CA ILE A 36 -14.88 -35.16 -1.34
C ILE A 36 -14.40 -35.91 -2.59
N SER A 37 -15.08 -35.79 -3.72
CA SER A 37 -14.66 -36.39 -5.00
C SER A 37 -13.29 -35.91 -5.45
N ARG A 38 -12.99 -34.61 -5.31
CA ARG A 38 -11.64 -34.07 -5.60
C ARG A 38 -10.57 -34.69 -4.69
N ARG A 39 -10.89 -34.91 -3.42
CA ARG A 39 -9.99 -35.57 -2.46
C ARG A 39 -9.78 -37.04 -2.81
N ASN A 40 -10.88 -37.76 -3.02
CA ASN A 40 -10.88 -39.18 -3.39
C ASN A 40 -10.08 -39.42 -4.69
N TYR A 41 -10.24 -38.55 -5.70
CA TYR A 41 -9.48 -38.66 -6.93
C TYR A 41 -7.97 -38.53 -6.71
N ARG A 42 -7.53 -37.61 -5.83
CA ARG A 42 -6.11 -37.48 -5.46
C ARG A 42 -5.59 -38.71 -4.73
N ASP A 43 -6.44 -39.36 -3.94
CA ASP A 43 -6.12 -40.61 -3.25
C ASP A 43 -6.24 -41.86 -4.16
N GLY A 44 -6.36 -41.65 -5.48
CA GLY A 44 -6.41 -42.72 -6.48
C GLY A 44 -7.79 -43.37 -6.66
N LYS A 45 -8.83 -42.89 -5.97
CA LYS A 45 -10.21 -43.35 -6.13
C LYS A 45 -10.89 -42.59 -7.27
N THR A 46 -10.94 -43.22 -8.45
CA THR A 46 -11.57 -42.64 -9.64
C THR A 46 -12.92 -43.29 -9.93
N GLY A 47 -13.92 -42.51 -10.36
CA GLY A 47 -15.22 -43.03 -10.78
C GLY A 47 -16.39 -42.15 -10.35
N ILE A 48 -17.60 -42.68 -10.50
CA ILE A 48 -18.82 -42.04 -9.99
C ILE A 48 -18.81 -42.11 -8.45
N PRO A 49 -19.19 -41.04 -7.73
CA PRO A 49 -19.28 -41.06 -6.27
C PRO A 49 -20.09 -42.23 -5.73
N ASP A 50 -19.49 -43.02 -4.83
CA ASP A 50 -20.11 -44.17 -4.18
C ASP A 50 -20.84 -43.78 -2.88
N ALA A 51 -21.51 -44.75 -2.25
CA ALA A 51 -22.27 -44.52 -1.02
C ALA A 51 -21.40 -43.94 0.11
N GLU A 52 -20.13 -44.35 0.18
CA GLU A 52 -19.17 -43.85 1.17
C GLU A 52 -18.79 -42.38 0.90
N THR A 53 -18.58 -42.01 -0.37
CA THR A 53 -18.36 -40.61 -0.79
C THR A 53 -19.55 -39.73 -0.38
N TYR A 54 -20.79 -40.20 -0.60
CA TYR A 54 -21.98 -39.47 -0.16
C TYR A 54 -22.11 -39.38 1.36
N ARG A 55 -21.70 -40.42 2.12
CA ARG A 55 -21.67 -40.38 3.59
C ARG A 55 -20.69 -39.32 4.09
N GLN A 56 -19.46 -39.32 3.58
CA GLN A 56 -18.44 -38.32 3.92
C GLN A 56 -18.88 -36.91 3.51
N ALA A 57 -19.52 -36.76 2.35
CA ALA A 57 -20.06 -35.48 1.91
C ALA A 57 -21.18 -34.98 2.82
N ALA A 58 -22.06 -35.87 3.30
CA ALA A 58 -23.11 -35.51 4.25
C ALA A 58 -22.52 -35.07 5.61
N GLU A 59 -21.49 -35.78 6.11
CA GLU A 59 -20.77 -35.40 7.34
C GLU A 59 -20.08 -34.04 7.19
N TYR A 60 -19.39 -33.83 6.08
CA TYR A 60 -18.77 -32.54 5.76
C TYR A 60 -19.81 -31.42 5.66
N ALA A 61 -20.93 -31.64 4.97
CA ALA A 61 -22.01 -30.67 4.86
C ALA A 61 -22.62 -30.32 6.22
N ALA A 62 -22.80 -31.31 7.12
CA ALA A 62 -23.29 -31.08 8.47
C ALA A 62 -22.33 -30.20 9.30
N GLN A 63 -21.02 -30.47 9.22
CA GLN A 63 -20.00 -29.65 9.88
C GLN A 63 -19.99 -28.21 9.35
N GLN A 64 -20.11 -28.03 8.03
CA GLN A 64 -20.16 -26.70 7.40
C GLN A 64 -21.37 -25.89 7.87
N VAL A 65 -22.55 -26.51 8.02
CA VAL A 65 -23.75 -25.81 8.52
C VAL A 65 -23.53 -25.28 9.93
N VAL A 66 -22.93 -26.07 10.82
CA VAL A 66 -22.62 -25.64 12.20
C VAL A 66 -21.63 -24.46 12.17
N HIS A 67 -20.55 -24.59 11.40
CA HIS A 67 -19.56 -23.53 11.22
C HIS A 67 -20.17 -22.23 10.68
N GLU A 68 -21.04 -22.31 9.67
CA GLU A 68 -21.71 -21.14 9.09
C GLU A 68 -22.60 -20.40 10.10
N VAL A 69 -23.31 -21.14 10.97
CA VAL A 69 -24.13 -20.54 12.04
C VAL A 69 -23.25 -19.77 13.03
N PHE A 70 -22.15 -20.38 13.50
CA PHE A 70 -21.19 -19.70 14.36
C PHE A 70 -20.60 -18.46 13.68
N LYS A 71 -20.20 -18.60 12.40
CA LYS A 71 -19.68 -17.50 11.60
C LYS A 71 -20.67 -16.36 11.46
N LYS A 72 -21.96 -16.68 11.27
CA LYS A 72 -23.03 -15.68 11.15
C LYS A 72 -23.23 -14.93 12.47
N ARG A 73 -23.23 -15.62 13.61
CA ARG A 73 -23.33 -15.00 14.95
C ARG A 73 -22.13 -14.09 15.22
N GLN A 74 -20.92 -14.57 14.97
CA GLN A 74 -19.69 -13.79 15.09
C GLN A 74 -19.77 -12.50 14.26
N ARG A 75 -20.16 -12.62 12.98
CA ARG A 75 -20.26 -11.46 12.08
C ARG A 75 -21.30 -10.46 12.54
N LEU A 76 -22.46 -10.93 13.00
CA LEU A 76 -23.52 -10.06 13.52
C LEU A 76 -23.04 -9.25 14.72
N ALA A 77 -22.39 -9.90 15.69
CA ALA A 77 -21.84 -9.22 16.86
C ALA A 77 -20.77 -8.19 16.47
N GLN A 78 -19.83 -8.57 15.61
CA GLN A 78 -18.75 -7.67 15.14
C GLN A 78 -19.29 -6.48 14.34
N ASN A 79 -20.31 -6.68 13.51
CA ASN A 79 -20.98 -5.58 12.80
C ASN A 79 -21.63 -4.61 13.78
N ALA A 80 -22.37 -5.11 14.77
CA ALA A 80 -23.03 -4.28 15.78
C ALA A 80 -22.00 -3.44 16.56
N ILE A 81 -20.91 -4.08 17.03
CA ILE A 81 -19.82 -3.40 17.74
C ILE A 81 -19.18 -2.34 16.86
N ALA A 82 -18.85 -2.65 15.60
CA ALA A 82 -18.20 -1.68 14.71
C ALA A 82 -19.09 -0.46 14.43
N ILE A 83 -20.38 -0.68 14.14
CA ILE A 83 -21.35 0.42 13.95
C ILE A 83 -21.44 1.29 15.20
N GLN A 84 -21.52 0.65 16.37
CA GLN A 84 -21.63 1.36 17.65
C GLN A 84 -20.35 2.16 17.95
N ASN A 85 -19.18 1.58 17.72
CA ASN A 85 -17.89 2.26 17.88
C ASN A 85 -17.80 3.52 17.01
N VAL A 86 -18.25 3.46 15.74
CA VAL A 86 -18.27 4.65 14.86
C VAL A 86 -19.23 5.70 15.40
N ARG A 87 -20.44 5.30 15.80
CA ARG A 87 -21.45 6.22 16.35
C ARG A 87 -20.96 6.91 17.62
N ASP A 88 -20.45 6.15 18.57
CA ASP A 88 -20.02 6.68 19.86
C ASP A 88 -18.78 7.58 19.69
N THR A 89 -17.87 7.20 18.79
CA THR A 89 -16.72 8.05 18.47
C THR A 89 -17.16 9.35 17.81
N LEU A 90 -18.12 9.30 16.87
CA LEU A 90 -18.64 10.50 16.23
C LEU A 90 -19.34 11.41 17.25
N ALA A 91 -20.22 10.85 18.09
CA ALA A 91 -20.95 11.60 19.11
C ALA A 91 -20.04 12.21 20.19
N ARG A 92 -18.94 11.53 20.57
CA ARG A 92 -17.94 12.07 21.50
C ARG A 92 -17.16 13.25 20.92
N ASN A 93 -16.93 13.27 19.61
CA ASN A 93 -16.06 14.26 18.96
C ASN A 93 -16.83 15.42 18.29
N VAL A 94 -18.04 15.16 17.80
CA VAL A 94 -18.87 16.12 17.06
C VAL A 94 -20.32 16.06 17.56
N PRO A 95 -20.87 17.19 18.05
CA PRO A 95 -22.28 17.25 18.43
C PRO A 95 -23.20 16.76 17.31
N ASP A 96 -24.28 16.06 17.66
CA ASP A 96 -25.19 15.44 16.68
C ASP A 96 -25.70 16.39 15.59
N ALA A 97 -25.97 17.66 15.93
CA ALA A 97 -26.40 18.69 14.99
C ALA A 97 -25.29 19.12 14.00
N GLU A 98 -24.03 18.93 14.38
CA GLU A 98 -22.86 19.32 13.60
C GLU A 98 -22.29 18.17 12.76
N GLN A 99 -22.81 16.95 12.89
CA GLN A 99 -22.31 15.80 12.12
C GLN A 99 -22.65 15.93 10.62
N THR A 100 -21.65 15.74 9.77
CA THR A 100 -21.72 15.76 8.31
C THR A 100 -21.09 14.51 7.70
N PRO A 101 -21.45 14.12 6.46
CA PRO A 101 -20.86 12.96 5.80
C PRO A 101 -19.33 12.96 5.83
N ILE A 102 -18.69 14.13 5.64
CA ILE A 102 -17.23 14.25 5.62
C ILE A 102 -16.56 13.84 6.95
N ASN A 103 -17.27 13.87 8.09
CA ASN A 103 -16.75 13.33 9.35
C ASN A 103 -16.37 11.85 9.27
N LEU A 104 -17.06 11.06 8.44
CA LEU A 104 -16.74 9.64 8.27
C LEU A 104 -15.38 9.41 7.57
N SER A 105 -14.78 10.43 6.94
CA SER A 105 -13.47 10.30 6.30
C SER A 105 -12.33 9.98 7.27
N GLN A 106 -12.45 10.38 8.54
CA GLN A 106 -11.44 10.11 9.57
C GLN A 106 -11.39 8.65 10.01
N PHE A 107 -12.49 7.91 9.85
CA PHE A 107 -12.51 6.46 10.07
C PHE A 107 -11.86 5.70 8.90
N ILE A 108 -11.62 6.36 7.76
CA ILE A 108 -11.06 5.75 6.55
C ILE A 108 -9.56 6.04 6.44
N PHE A 109 -9.16 7.30 6.57
CA PHE A 109 -7.79 7.77 6.39
C PHE A 109 -7.31 8.60 7.57
N ALA A 110 -6.04 8.42 7.94
CA ALA A 110 -5.41 9.15 9.03
C ALA A 110 -5.23 10.64 8.68
N GLY A 111 -5.34 11.52 9.68
CA GLY A 111 -4.93 12.93 9.58
C GLY A 111 -5.73 13.82 8.62
N ARG A 112 -6.92 13.38 8.16
CA ARG A 112 -7.78 14.22 7.32
C ARG A 112 -8.71 15.07 8.19
N ARG A 113 -8.32 16.33 8.43
CA ARG A 113 -9.24 17.29 9.03
C ARG A 113 -10.43 17.57 8.12
N VAL A 114 -11.60 17.43 8.71
CA VAL A 114 -12.84 17.99 8.21
C VAL A 114 -12.76 19.52 8.35
N ARG A 115 -13.56 20.25 7.58
CA ARG A 115 -13.65 21.71 7.61
C ARG A 115 -13.82 22.31 9.04
N ASP A 116 -14.31 21.51 9.99
CA ASP A 116 -14.56 21.86 11.40
C ASP A 116 -13.39 21.55 12.37
N GLY A 117 -12.24 21.08 11.88
CA GLY A 117 -10.94 21.31 12.52
C GLY A 117 -10.45 20.37 13.63
N LYS A 118 -11.25 19.41 14.12
CA LYS A 118 -10.82 18.43 15.16
C LYS A 118 -10.51 17.04 14.57
N ASP A 119 -9.43 16.43 15.04
CA ASP A 119 -9.09 15.03 14.77
C ASP A 119 -9.81 14.14 15.79
N PHE A 120 -10.48 13.09 15.32
CA PHE A 120 -11.16 12.13 16.18
C PHE A 120 -10.15 11.22 16.84
N ASP A 121 -10.42 10.89 18.10
CA ASP A 121 -9.73 9.83 18.83
C ASP A 121 -10.10 8.45 18.23
N VAL A 122 -9.58 8.15 17.04
CA VAL A 122 -9.88 6.94 16.26
C VAL A 122 -8.65 6.44 15.52
N VAL A 123 -8.49 5.12 15.47
CA VAL A 123 -7.54 4.47 14.56
C VAL A 123 -8.27 4.22 13.24
N SER A 124 -7.83 4.87 12.17
CA SER A 124 -8.46 4.76 10.85
C SER A 124 -8.28 3.37 10.23
N ALA A 125 -9.13 3.02 9.27
CA ALA A 125 -8.97 1.81 8.47
C ALA A 125 -7.58 1.74 7.81
N GLU A 126 -7.05 2.87 7.33
CA GLU A 126 -5.68 2.98 6.81
C GLU A 126 -4.61 2.59 7.84
N GLU A 127 -4.70 3.10 9.07
CA GLU A 127 -3.74 2.79 10.13
C GLU A 127 -3.86 1.34 10.58
N LEU A 128 -5.07 0.79 10.69
CA LEU A 128 -5.30 -0.63 10.99
C LEU A 128 -4.71 -1.53 9.90
N SER A 129 -4.94 -1.19 8.63
CA SER A 129 -4.38 -1.93 7.50
C SER A 129 -2.86 -1.83 7.43
N THR A 130 -2.32 -0.64 7.69
CA THR A 130 -0.87 -0.44 7.73
C THR A 130 -0.27 -1.22 8.89
N GLY A 131 -0.87 -1.16 10.07
CA GLY A 131 -0.47 -1.91 11.26
C GLY A 131 -0.38 -3.40 11.01
N ALA A 132 -1.44 -4.00 10.44
CA ALA A 132 -1.46 -5.41 10.07
C ALA A 132 -0.36 -5.78 9.05
N TYR A 133 -0.19 -4.97 8.00
CA TYR A 133 0.84 -5.21 6.99
C TYR A 133 2.25 -5.14 7.59
N GLN A 134 2.51 -4.11 8.40
CA GLN A 134 3.79 -3.93 9.07
C GLN A 134 4.07 -5.08 10.03
N ASP A 135 3.06 -5.56 10.76
CA ASP A 135 3.25 -6.65 11.71
C ASP A 135 3.55 -7.99 11.02
N TRP A 136 2.76 -8.37 10.00
CA TRP A 136 2.99 -9.63 9.28
C TRP A 136 4.32 -9.63 8.52
N SER A 137 4.68 -8.50 7.89
CA SER A 137 5.96 -8.37 7.18
C SER A 137 7.17 -8.31 8.13
N ARG A 138 7.00 -7.72 9.31
CA ARG A 138 7.98 -7.74 10.41
C ARG A 138 8.21 -9.16 10.91
N GLN A 139 7.15 -9.91 11.18
CA GLN A 139 7.24 -11.31 11.61
C GLN A 139 7.95 -12.16 10.54
N LEU A 140 7.61 -11.95 9.26
CA LEU A 140 8.31 -12.57 8.13
C LEU A 140 9.82 -12.25 8.19
N ALA A 141 10.19 -10.97 8.31
CA ALA A 141 11.58 -10.55 8.36
C ALA A 141 12.35 -11.08 9.60
N ALA A 142 11.69 -11.14 10.76
CA ALA A 142 12.25 -11.66 12.00
C ALA A 142 12.50 -13.16 11.90
N GLU A 143 11.54 -13.94 11.40
CA GLU A 143 11.71 -15.37 11.18
C GLU A 143 12.79 -15.66 10.14
N MET A 144 12.86 -14.89 9.05
CA MET A 144 13.94 -14.99 8.06
C MET A 144 15.31 -14.69 8.65
N THR A 145 15.39 -13.74 9.59
CA THR A 145 16.66 -13.41 10.25
C THR A 145 17.06 -14.49 11.25
N SER A 146 16.10 -15.05 12.00
CA SER A 146 16.33 -16.19 12.90
C SER A 146 16.78 -17.44 12.15
N ALA A 147 16.36 -17.60 10.89
CA ALA A 147 16.76 -18.69 10.02
C ALA A 147 18.19 -18.59 9.46
N GLY A 148 18.86 -17.45 9.65
CA GLY A 148 20.25 -17.25 9.26
C GLY A 148 20.44 -16.31 8.05
N GLU A 149 21.67 -15.83 7.89
CA GLU A 149 22.01 -14.82 6.88
C GLU A 149 21.84 -15.32 5.43
N GLU A 150 22.12 -16.60 5.17
CA GLU A 150 22.01 -17.20 3.84
C GLU A 150 20.57 -17.30 3.36
N VAL A 151 19.64 -17.71 4.24
CA VAL A 151 18.19 -17.73 3.95
C VAL A 151 17.70 -16.35 3.56
N ARG A 152 18.08 -15.34 4.34
CA ARG A 152 17.73 -13.95 4.09
C ARG A 152 18.30 -13.42 2.77
N LYS A 153 19.59 -13.67 2.49
CA LYS A 153 20.22 -13.25 1.22
C LYS A 153 19.49 -13.88 0.03
N PHE A 154 19.20 -15.17 0.10
CA PHE A 154 18.50 -15.90 -0.94
C PHE A 154 17.09 -15.35 -1.20
N PHE A 155 16.34 -15.02 -0.13
CA PHE A 155 15.02 -14.38 -0.25
C PHE A 155 15.09 -13.02 -0.96
N TYR A 156 16.00 -12.13 -0.54
CA TYR A 156 16.12 -10.79 -1.13
C TYR A 156 16.69 -10.82 -2.57
N GLN A 157 17.59 -11.74 -2.88
CA GLN A 157 18.05 -11.97 -4.25
C GLN A 157 16.91 -12.46 -5.15
N SER A 158 16.05 -13.34 -4.63
CA SER A 158 14.86 -13.83 -5.33
C SER A 158 13.78 -12.76 -5.50
N GLN A 159 13.77 -11.72 -4.67
CA GLN A 159 12.88 -10.56 -4.78
C GLN A 159 13.24 -9.60 -5.94
N ALA A 160 14.51 -9.57 -6.37
CA ALA A 160 15.03 -8.53 -7.27
C ALA A 160 14.57 -8.70 -8.73
N LEU A 161 13.34 -8.28 -9.01
CA LEU A 161 12.70 -8.36 -10.34
C LEU A 161 12.45 -6.98 -10.97
N GLY A 162 13.42 -6.05 -10.86
CA GLY A 162 13.43 -4.90 -11.75
C GLY A 162 13.66 -5.34 -13.19
N GLU A 163 12.57 -5.54 -13.94
CA GLU A 163 12.39 -5.47 -15.40
C GLU A 163 12.75 -6.66 -16.31
N GLN A 164 11.71 -7.31 -16.83
CA GLN A 164 11.78 -8.26 -17.93
C GLN A 164 12.18 -7.64 -19.29
N ARG A 165 12.03 -6.32 -19.52
CA ARG A 165 12.21 -5.73 -20.88
C ARG A 165 13.61 -5.19 -21.23
N LEU A 166 14.45 -4.85 -20.24
CA LEU A 166 15.80 -4.31 -20.49
C LEU A 166 16.95 -5.26 -20.14
N ARG A 167 16.70 -6.27 -19.30
CA ARG A 167 17.76 -7.21 -18.92
C ARG A 167 18.27 -8.02 -20.11
N ASN A 168 17.52 -8.11 -21.21
CA ASN A 168 18.01 -8.65 -22.49
C ASN A 168 19.27 -7.95 -23.05
N TYR A 169 19.66 -6.78 -22.52
CA TYR A 169 20.79 -5.98 -23.00
C TYR A 169 21.96 -5.81 -22.00
N LEU A 170 21.90 -6.39 -20.78
CA LEU A 170 22.97 -6.29 -19.76
C LEU A 170 23.35 -7.68 -19.19
N PRO A 171 24.64 -7.97 -18.92
CA PRO A 171 25.12 -9.30 -18.54
C PRO A 171 24.90 -9.61 -17.04
N PHE A 172 23.66 -9.64 -16.57
CA PHE A 172 23.32 -10.17 -15.24
C PHE A 172 22.74 -11.58 -15.36
N ASP A 173 23.06 -12.47 -14.41
CA ASP A 173 22.66 -13.89 -14.47
C ASP A 173 21.13 -14.08 -14.28
N HIS A 174 20.42 -14.12 -15.41
CA HIS A 174 18.97 -14.34 -15.50
C HIS A 174 18.53 -15.70 -14.97
N ALA A 175 19.37 -16.72 -15.16
CA ALA A 175 19.05 -18.09 -14.81
C ALA A 175 19.05 -18.27 -13.29
N ALA A 176 20.02 -17.66 -12.60
CA ALA A 176 20.13 -17.76 -11.14
C ALA A 176 18.91 -17.20 -10.40
N VAL A 177 18.37 -16.03 -10.80
CA VAL A 177 17.20 -15.42 -10.13
C VAL A 177 15.92 -16.21 -10.39
N LYS A 178 15.69 -16.62 -11.65
CA LYS A 178 14.53 -17.47 -12.00
C LYS A 178 14.61 -18.82 -11.29
N SER A 179 15.81 -19.39 -11.21
CA SER A 179 16.07 -20.63 -10.47
C SER A 179 15.74 -20.47 -8.98
N GLY A 180 16.16 -19.39 -8.33
CA GLY A 180 15.83 -19.13 -6.92
C GLY A 180 14.33 -19.00 -6.66
N GLN A 181 13.60 -18.28 -7.52
CA GLN A 181 12.14 -18.14 -7.41
C GLN A 181 11.41 -19.47 -7.63
N LEU A 182 11.83 -20.24 -8.62
CA LEU A 182 11.27 -21.56 -8.88
C LEU A 182 11.55 -22.51 -7.71
N GLN A 183 12.74 -22.47 -7.11
CA GLN A 183 13.06 -23.30 -5.93
C GLN A 183 12.15 -22.96 -4.74
N ILE A 184 11.93 -21.67 -4.45
CA ILE A 184 10.96 -21.27 -3.41
C ILE A 184 9.57 -21.82 -3.73
N LEU A 185 9.13 -21.72 -4.99
CA LEU A 185 7.82 -22.21 -5.39
C LEU A 185 7.72 -23.74 -5.27
N LYS A 186 8.75 -24.48 -5.66
CA LYS A 186 8.84 -25.95 -5.51
C LYS A 186 8.65 -26.37 -4.05
N GLU A 187 9.36 -25.72 -3.14
CA GLU A 187 9.23 -25.98 -1.69
C GLU A 187 7.85 -25.62 -1.13
N LEU A 188 7.15 -24.63 -1.72
CA LEU A 188 5.76 -24.33 -1.41
C LEU A 188 4.79 -25.42 -1.89
N TYR A 189 5.12 -26.10 -2.98
CA TYR A 189 4.41 -27.28 -3.49
C TYR A 189 4.78 -28.58 -2.74
N GLY A 190 5.80 -28.55 -1.88
CA GLY A 190 6.35 -29.74 -1.22
C GLY A 190 7.28 -30.56 -2.11
N GLU A 191 7.74 -29.99 -3.23
CA GLU A 191 8.77 -30.56 -4.09
C GLU A 191 10.15 -30.21 -3.51
N ASP A 192 10.86 -31.20 -2.97
CA ASP A 192 12.20 -31.01 -2.38
C ASP A 192 13.21 -30.56 -3.44
N THR A 193 13.80 -29.39 -3.23
CA THR A 193 14.80 -28.80 -4.12
C THR A 193 16.23 -29.12 -3.69
N GLY A 194 16.43 -29.66 -2.49
CA GLY A 194 17.72 -29.80 -1.84
C GLY A 194 18.36 -28.47 -1.43
N ASN A 195 17.63 -27.34 -1.51
CA ASN A 195 18.09 -26.03 -1.05
C ASN A 195 17.49 -25.69 0.33
N PRO A 196 18.28 -25.77 1.42
CA PRO A 196 17.79 -25.49 2.77
C PRO A 196 17.23 -24.08 2.94
N ALA A 197 17.75 -23.09 2.19
CA ALA A 197 17.24 -21.73 2.23
C ALA A 197 15.85 -21.61 1.61
N ALA A 198 15.61 -22.26 0.46
CA ALA A 198 14.31 -22.28 -0.19
C ALA A 198 13.26 -22.99 0.70
N GLN A 199 13.62 -24.14 1.26
CA GLN A 199 12.77 -24.92 2.16
C GLN A 199 12.37 -24.08 3.38
N LYS A 200 13.35 -23.44 4.02
CA LYS A 200 13.10 -22.61 5.20
C LYS A 200 12.25 -21.39 4.89
N ILE A 201 12.39 -20.78 3.71
CA ILE A 201 11.52 -19.67 3.26
C ILE A 201 10.07 -20.15 3.10
N ALA A 202 9.86 -21.31 2.50
CA ALA A 202 8.53 -21.87 2.31
C ALA A 202 7.84 -22.15 3.65
N ASP A 203 8.57 -22.71 4.63
CA ASP A 203 8.06 -22.94 5.99
C ASP A 203 7.66 -21.65 6.70
N ILE A 204 8.54 -20.64 6.65
CA ILE A 204 8.27 -19.33 7.24
C ILE A 204 7.05 -18.68 6.58
N TRP A 205 6.94 -18.75 5.25
CA TRP A 205 5.80 -18.22 4.52
C TRP A 205 4.48 -18.89 4.93
N ARG A 206 4.46 -20.23 5.03
CA ARG A 206 3.29 -20.99 5.52
C ARG A 206 2.92 -20.54 6.94
N GLY A 207 3.89 -20.36 7.84
CA GLY A 207 3.67 -19.89 9.20
C GLY A 207 3.03 -18.49 9.26
N VAL A 208 3.60 -17.51 8.54
CA VAL A 208 3.10 -16.13 8.52
C VAL A 208 1.69 -16.06 7.92
N THR A 209 1.46 -16.77 6.82
CA THR A 209 0.16 -16.74 6.14
C THR A 209 -0.93 -17.48 6.90
N GLU A 210 -0.60 -18.54 7.63
CA GLU A 210 -1.54 -19.20 8.54
C GLU A 210 -1.95 -18.28 9.69
N ARG A 211 -1.00 -17.54 10.28
CA ARG A 211 -1.32 -16.52 11.31
C ARG A 211 -2.20 -15.41 10.74
N ALA A 212 -1.89 -14.90 9.56
CA ALA A 212 -2.71 -13.90 8.88
C ALA A 212 -4.13 -14.43 8.59
N ARG A 213 -4.25 -15.68 8.12
CA ARG A 213 -5.54 -16.35 7.88
C ARG A 213 -6.35 -16.49 9.16
N GLN A 214 -5.73 -16.94 10.25
CA GLN A 214 -6.38 -17.08 11.55
C GLN A 214 -6.88 -15.71 12.05
N GLU A 215 -6.06 -14.67 11.96
CA GLU A 215 -6.43 -13.33 12.38
C GLU A 215 -7.59 -12.76 11.53
N MET A 216 -7.55 -12.95 10.21
CA MET A 216 -8.68 -12.59 9.34
C MET A 216 -9.95 -13.34 9.74
N ASN A 217 -9.86 -14.65 9.98
CA ASN A 217 -11.02 -15.43 10.41
C ASN A 217 -11.55 -14.98 11.78
N ASP A 218 -10.66 -14.62 12.70
CA ASP A 218 -11.01 -14.06 14.00
C ASP A 218 -11.72 -12.69 13.86
N ASN A 219 -11.53 -11.99 12.73
CA ASN A 219 -12.22 -10.74 12.39
C ASN A 219 -13.40 -10.91 11.42
N GLY A 220 -13.92 -12.12 11.25
CA GLY A 220 -15.17 -12.37 10.52
C GLY A 220 -15.01 -12.80 9.06
N PHE A 221 -13.78 -12.96 8.56
CA PHE A 221 -13.53 -13.66 7.30
C PHE A 221 -13.76 -15.17 7.46
N ASP A 222 -13.94 -15.89 6.34
CA ASP A 222 -14.15 -17.34 6.36
C ASP A 222 -13.24 -18.06 5.38
N ILE A 223 -11.94 -17.99 5.65
CA ILE A 223 -10.87 -18.52 4.80
C ILE A 223 -10.52 -19.92 5.29
N GLY A 224 -10.92 -20.94 4.53
CA GLY A 224 -10.58 -22.34 4.82
C GLY A 224 -9.10 -22.66 4.61
N THR A 225 -8.60 -23.67 5.33
CA THR A 225 -7.29 -24.29 5.04
C THR A 225 -7.41 -25.13 3.77
N ARG A 226 -6.37 -25.16 2.93
CA ARG A 226 -6.33 -26.05 1.78
C ARG A 226 -4.94 -26.62 1.59
N ASP A 227 -4.87 -27.92 1.31
CA ASP A 227 -3.62 -28.63 1.07
C ASP A 227 -2.95 -28.18 -0.24
N ASP A 228 -3.74 -27.66 -1.20
CA ASP A 228 -3.27 -27.12 -2.48
C ASP A 228 -3.06 -25.59 -2.46
N TRP A 229 -3.04 -24.98 -1.28
CA TRP A 229 -2.76 -23.55 -1.15
C TRP A 229 -1.25 -23.34 -1.06
N HIS A 230 -0.64 -23.02 -2.21
CA HIS A 230 0.81 -22.76 -2.30
C HIS A 230 1.12 -21.26 -2.35
N LEU A 231 0.62 -20.59 -3.39
CA LEU A 231 0.78 -19.16 -3.63
C LEU A 231 -0.55 -18.59 -4.14
N PRO A 232 -0.88 -17.32 -3.82
CA PRO A 232 -1.99 -16.59 -4.46
C PRO A 232 -1.78 -16.48 -5.97
N TYR A 233 -2.86 -16.52 -6.75
CA TYR A 233 -2.77 -16.29 -8.19
C TYR A 233 -2.95 -14.81 -8.49
N VAL A 234 -1.96 -14.24 -9.17
CA VAL A 234 -1.99 -12.88 -9.67
C VAL A 234 -1.94 -12.96 -11.19
N ASP A 235 -2.98 -12.44 -11.83
CA ASP A 235 -3.09 -12.41 -13.29
C ASP A 235 -3.07 -10.97 -13.77
N ASP A 236 -2.51 -10.74 -14.95
CA ASP A 236 -2.67 -9.49 -15.68
C ASP A 236 -3.63 -9.71 -16.86
N ALA A 237 -4.80 -9.06 -16.80
CA ALA A 237 -5.83 -9.18 -17.83
C ALA A 237 -5.35 -8.71 -19.21
N GLU A 238 -4.42 -7.75 -19.28
CA GLU A 238 -3.85 -7.30 -20.54
C GLU A 238 -2.90 -8.33 -21.14
N LEU A 239 -2.08 -9.00 -20.32
CA LEU A 239 -1.25 -10.12 -20.77
C LEU A 239 -2.09 -11.32 -21.24
N ILE A 240 -3.17 -11.64 -20.53
CA ILE A 240 -4.10 -12.70 -20.92
C ILE A 240 -4.81 -12.36 -22.24
N ARG A 241 -5.28 -11.11 -22.41
CA ARG A 241 -5.84 -10.63 -23.70
C ARG A 241 -4.80 -10.61 -24.82
N GLY A 242 -3.52 -10.53 -24.48
CA GLY A 242 -2.38 -10.60 -25.38
C GLY A 242 -1.82 -11.99 -25.62
N ALA A 243 -2.47 -13.06 -25.16
CA ALA A 243 -2.00 -14.43 -25.36
C ALA A 243 -1.80 -14.73 -26.87
N GLY A 244 -0.64 -15.30 -27.21
CA GLY A 244 -0.28 -15.62 -28.60
C GLY A 244 -0.09 -14.40 -29.52
N ARG A 245 0.12 -13.20 -28.97
CA ARG A 245 0.23 -11.96 -29.74
C ARG A 245 1.40 -11.99 -30.73
N ASP A 246 2.54 -12.55 -30.35
CA ASP A 246 3.72 -12.57 -31.24
C ASP A 246 3.51 -13.50 -32.43
N GLU A 247 2.85 -14.65 -32.22
CA GLU A 247 2.41 -15.56 -33.28
C GLU A 247 1.39 -14.89 -34.19
N TRP A 248 0.41 -14.19 -33.62
CA TRP A 248 -0.58 -13.43 -34.40
C TRP A 248 0.06 -12.31 -35.22
N LEU A 249 1.00 -11.54 -34.65
CA LEU A 249 1.71 -10.50 -35.38
C LEU A 249 2.45 -11.07 -36.59
N LYS A 250 2.99 -12.29 -36.49
CA LYS A 250 3.64 -13.00 -37.61
C LYS A 250 2.67 -13.37 -38.72
N THR A 251 1.36 -13.49 -38.47
CA THR A 251 0.36 -13.74 -39.52
C THR A 251 -0.03 -12.47 -40.29
N LEU A 252 0.31 -11.28 -39.78
CA LEU A 252 -0.03 -10.00 -40.42
C LEU A 252 0.96 -9.63 -41.53
N PRO A 253 0.50 -8.91 -42.58
CA PRO A 253 1.36 -8.27 -43.58
C PRO A 253 2.37 -7.32 -42.92
N VAL A 254 3.58 -7.16 -43.50
CA VAL A 254 4.70 -6.42 -42.89
C VAL A 254 4.30 -5.00 -42.45
N ARG A 255 3.61 -4.23 -43.30
CA ARG A 255 3.18 -2.87 -42.98
C ARG A 255 2.22 -2.83 -41.79
N GLU A 256 1.25 -3.74 -41.78
CA GLU A 256 0.25 -3.84 -40.70
C GLU A 256 0.88 -4.35 -39.40
N ARG A 257 1.80 -5.32 -39.49
CA ARG A 257 2.57 -5.83 -38.35
C ARG A 257 3.33 -4.72 -37.64
N THR A 258 4.02 -3.85 -38.39
CA THR A 258 4.77 -2.73 -37.80
C THR A 258 3.84 -1.74 -37.10
N ILE A 259 2.71 -1.40 -37.71
CA ILE A 259 1.70 -0.52 -37.09
C ILE A 259 1.12 -1.16 -35.83
N ALA A 260 0.73 -2.44 -35.88
CA ALA A 260 0.17 -3.20 -34.76
C ALA A 260 1.17 -3.39 -33.62
N ALA A 261 2.45 -3.60 -33.95
CA ALA A 261 3.52 -3.71 -32.96
C ALA A 261 3.74 -2.38 -32.24
N MET A 262 3.83 -1.27 -32.97
CA MET A 262 4.05 0.07 -32.42
C MET A 262 2.87 0.61 -31.62
N SER A 263 1.63 0.31 -32.02
CA SER A 263 0.42 0.76 -31.32
C SER A 263 0.04 -0.10 -30.12
N GLY A 264 0.76 -1.21 -29.88
CA GLY A 264 0.39 -2.16 -28.82
C GLY A 264 -0.92 -2.90 -29.11
N ARG A 265 -1.33 -3.01 -30.39
CA ARG A 265 -2.59 -3.65 -30.78
C ARG A 265 -2.65 -5.10 -30.26
N GLN A 266 -3.76 -5.44 -29.61
CA GLN A 266 -4.03 -6.79 -29.09
C GLN A 266 -4.56 -7.71 -30.20
N PRO A 267 -4.33 -9.03 -30.12
CA PRO A 267 -4.90 -9.99 -31.04
C PRO A 267 -6.43 -10.09 -30.90
N PRO A 268 -7.15 -10.64 -31.89
CA PRO A 268 -8.56 -10.97 -31.75
C PRO A 268 -8.82 -11.86 -30.53
N LEU A 269 -9.96 -11.65 -29.83
CA LEU A 269 -10.27 -12.38 -28.60
C LEU A 269 -10.27 -13.90 -28.77
N ASP A 270 -10.74 -14.41 -29.91
CA ASP A 270 -10.73 -15.85 -30.23
C ASP A 270 -9.34 -16.42 -30.47
N TRP A 271 -8.41 -15.58 -30.93
CA TRP A 271 -7.01 -15.97 -31.04
C TRP A 271 -6.39 -16.09 -29.66
N ALA A 272 -6.51 -15.04 -28.84
CA ALA A 272 -5.96 -15.03 -27.49
C ALA A 272 -6.59 -16.11 -26.60
N ARG A 273 -7.90 -16.34 -26.72
CA ARG A 273 -8.59 -17.43 -26.00
C ARG A 273 -7.97 -18.78 -26.32
N ARG A 274 -7.82 -19.11 -27.61
CA ARG A 274 -7.23 -20.40 -28.02
C ARG A 274 -5.78 -20.52 -27.55
N ALA A 275 -4.97 -19.49 -27.77
CA ALA A 275 -3.57 -19.48 -27.35
C ALA A 275 -3.42 -19.64 -25.82
N TRP A 276 -4.25 -18.95 -25.04
CA TRP A 276 -4.23 -19.08 -23.57
C TRP A 276 -4.70 -20.46 -23.12
N VAL A 277 -5.78 -20.99 -23.69
CA VAL A 277 -6.28 -22.34 -23.37
C VAL A 277 -5.23 -23.39 -23.70
N ASP A 278 -4.56 -23.29 -24.85
CA ASP A 278 -3.49 -24.21 -25.24
C ASP A 278 -2.31 -24.14 -24.27
N ASP A 279 -1.97 -22.94 -23.80
CA ASP A 279 -0.93 -22.71 -22.81
C ASP A 279 -1.23 -23.35 -21.44
N VAL A 280 -2.51 -23.36 -21.02
CA VAL A 280 -2.90 -23.88 -19.70
C VAL A 280 -3.46 -25.30 -19.70
N TYR A 281 -3.81 -25.85 -20.87
CA TYR A 281 -4.50 -27.15 -20.96
C TYR A 281 -3.76 -28.26 -20.20
N ASN A 282 -2.45 -28.35 -20.39
CA ASN A 282 -1.61 -29.37 -19.76
C ASN A 282 -0.93 -28.90 -18.46
N THR A 283 -1.30 -27.74 -17.91
CA THR A 283 -0.67 -27.22 -16.68
C THR A 283 -1.51 -27.47 -15.42
N GLN A 284 -2.79 -27.78 -15.58
CA GLN A 284 -3.68 -27.94 -14.44
C GLN A 284 -3.72 -29.38 -13.89
N ASP A 285 -3.97 -29.49 -12.59
CA ASP A 285 -4.35 -30.71 -11.88
C ASP A 285 -5.78 -31.11 -12.28
N ARG A 286 -5.88 -32.11 -13.16
CA ARG A 286 -7.16 -32.64 -13.68
C ARG A 286 -8.08 -33.15 -12.58
N SER A 287 -7.56 -33.52 -11.40
CA SER A 287 -8.38 -33.94 -10.26
C SER A 287 -9.32 -32.84 -9.76
N GLN A 288 -8.99 -31.57 -10.02
CA GLN A 288 -9.78 -30.43 -9.54
C GLN A 288 -10.98 -30.09 -10.45
N PHE A 289 -11.03 -30.68 -11.65
CA PHE A 289 -12.05 -30.43 -12.66
C PHE A 289 -13.08 -31.56 -12.66
N VAL A 290 -14.04 -31.45 -11.74
CA VAL A 290 -15.16 -32.39 -11.58
C VAL A 290 -16.47 -31.73 -11.97
N ASN A 291 -17.37 -32.50 -12.59
CA ASN A 291 -18.72 -32.12 -12.92
C ASN A 291 -19.56 -31.84 -11.67
N PRO A 292 -20.74 -31.20 -11.83
CA PRO A 292 -21.66 -30.93 -10.74
C PRO A 292 -22.02 -32.13 -9.85
N ASP A 293 -22.02 -33.33 -10.42
CA ASP A 293 -22.33 -34.61 -9.78
C ASP A 293 -21.11 -35.30 -9.13
N GLY A 294 -19.92 -34.69 -9.21
CA GLY A 294 -18.67 -35.22 -8.68
C GLY A 294 -17.90 -36.15 -9.62
N SER A 295 -18.41 -36.44 -10.82
CA SER A 295 -17.67 -37.21 -11.84
C SER A 295 -16.54 -36.37 -12.47
N PRO A 296 -15.42 -36.97 -12.91
CA PRO A 296 -14.37 -36.22 -13.61
C PRO A 296 -14.86 -35.61 -14.93
N MET A 297 -14.43 -34.39 -15.26
CA MET A 297 -14.72 -33.76 -16.55
C MET A 297 -14.01 -34.50 -17.70
N SER A 298 -14.70 -34.67 -18.83
CA SER A 298 -14.09 -35.12 -20.08
C SER A 298 -13.18 -34.04 -20.68
N ASP A 299 -12.35 -34.38 -21.67
CA ASP A 299 -11.44 -33.44 -22.33
C ASP A 299 -12.17 -32.24 -22.97
N ALA A 300 -13.34 -32.48 -23.56
CA ALA A 300 -14.17 -31.42 -24.12
C ALA A 300 -14.73 -30.49 -23.03
N GLN A 301 -15.26 -31.06 -21.95
CA GLN A 301 -15.79 -30.30 -20.81
C GLN A 301 -14.70 -29.50 -20.10
N TYR A 302 -13.50 -30.08 -19.97
CA TYR A 302 -12.35 -29.42 -19.38
C TYR A 302 -11.88 -28.23 -20.23
N ARG A 303 -11.81 -28.39 -21.56
CA ARG A 303 -11.49 -27.28 -22.47
C ARG A 303 -12.53 -26.16 -22.39
N GLU A 304 -13.82 -26.50 -22.36
CA GLU A 304 -14.90 -25.52 -22.19
C GLU A 304 -14.79 -24.77 -20.85
N ALA A 305 -14.46 -25.47 -19.77
CA ALA A 305 -14.20 -24.87 -18.47
C ALA A 305 -13.04 -23.86 -18.55
N LEU A 306 -11.92 -24.21 -19.20
CA LEU A 306 -10.80 -23.29 -19.40
C LEU A 306 -11.19 -22.06 -20.25
N GLU A 307 -12.02 -22.23 -21.28
CA GLU A 307 -12.51 -21.10 -22.07
C GLU A 307 -13.37 -20.12 -21.25
N ALA A 308 -14.22 -20.64 -20.36
CA ALA A 308 -15.00 -19.81 -19.44
C ALA A 308 -14.11 -19.07 -18.42
N ILE A 309 -13.02 -19.72 -17.98
CA ILE A 309 -12.00 -19.12 -17.12
C ILE A 309 -11.28 -17.99 -17.85
N TYR A 310 -10.84 -18.22 -19.08
CA TYR A 310 -10.23 -17.20 -19.93
C TYR A 310 -11.12 -15.97 -20.05
N LEU A 311 -12.40 -16.16 -20.42
CA LEU A 311 -13.33 -15.04 -20.61
C LEU A 311 -13.48 -14.22 -19.32
N THR A 312 -13.54 -14.90 -18.17
CA THR A 312 -13.59 -14.23 -16.87
C THR A 312 -12.31 -13.43 -16.59
N LYS A 313 -11.13 -14.01 -16.82
CA LYS A 313 -9.85 -13.34 -16.55
C LYS A 313 -9.56 -12.19 -17.52
N ALA A 314 -9.79 -12.40 -18.80
CA ALA A 314 -9.55 -11.41 -19.86
C ALA A 314 -10.45 -10.17 -19.74
N THR A 315 -11.60 -10.30 -19.06
CA THR A 315 -12.59 -9.23 -18.86
C THR A 315 -12.63 -8.70 -17.43
N ASP A 316 -11.71 -9.14 -16.56
CA ASP A 316 -11.74 -8.82 -15.12
C ASP A 316 -13.11 -9.12 -14.46
N GLY A 317 -13.77 -10.19 -14.91
CA GLY A 317 -15.07 -10.63 -14.44
C GLY A 317 -16.26 -9.85 -15.01
N ALA A 318 -16.05 -8.93 -15.95
CA ALA A 318 -17.15 -8.17 -16.56
C ALA A 318 -18.16 -9.07 -17.29
N ASN A 319 -17.75 -10.25 -17.76
CA ASN A 319 -18.64 -11.27 -18.32
C ASN A 319 -19.67 -11.83 -17.32
N LYS A 320 -19.46 -11.64 -16.02
CA LYS A 320 -20.38 -12.06 -14.95
C LYS A 320 -21.33 -10.94 -14.51
N ILE A 321 -21.24 -9.76 -15.13
CA ILE A 321 -22.16 -8.67 -14.87
C ILE A 321 -23.47 -8.99 -15.58
N GLU A 322 -24.54 -9.14 -14.81
CA GLU A 322 -25.91 -9.22 -15.33
C GLU A 322 -26.43 -7.79 -15.56
N PRO A 323 -26.65 -7.36 -16.83
CA PRO A 323 -27.09 -6.00 -17.12
C PRO A 323 -28.44 -5.68 -16.45
N GLY A 324 -28.51 -4.57 -15.72
CA GLY A 324 -29.71 -4.16 -14.99
C GLY A 324 -29.94 -4.89 -13.66
N ALA A 325 -29.22 -5.97 -13.38
CA ALA A 325 -29.24 -6.60 -12.06
C ALA A 325 -28.38 -5.79 -11.07
N PHE A 326 -28.79 -5.74 -9.82
CA PHE A 326 -27.95 -5.19 -8.75
C PHE A 326 -26.79 -6.15 -8.47
N ALA A 327 -25.68 -5.95 -9.19
CA ALA A 327 -24.43 -6.64 -8.91
C ALA A 327 -23.77 -5.99 -7.68
N GLY A 328 -24.09 -6.47 -6.49
CA GLY A 328 -23.34 -6.12 -5.29
C GLY A 328 -21.87 -6.52 -5.48
N THR A 329 -20.93 -5.67 -5.12
CA THR A 329 -19.53 -6.08 -4.99
C THR A 329 -19.49 -7.19 -3.93
N GLY A 330 -18.99 -8.38 -4.28
CA GLY A 330 -18.93 -9.50 -3.34
C GLY A 330 -18.35 -9.04 -2.00
N GLY A 331 -19.02 -9.36 -0.90
CA GLY A 331 -18.70 -8.81 0.42
C GLY A 331 -17.23 -9.03 0.80
N ILE A 332 -16.59 -8.01 1.37
CA ILE A 332 -15.15 -8.02 1.72
C ILE A 332 -14.81 -9.24 2.61
N LYS A 333 -15.68 -9.60 3.55
CA LYS A 333 -15.57 -10.79 4.41
C LYS A 333 -15.48 -12.14 3.67
N ASN A 334 -15.87 -12.19 2.40
CA ASN A 334 -15.82 -13.39 1.55
C ASN A 334 -14.57 -13.41 0.66
N ARG A 335 -13.68 -12.41 0.75
CA ARG A 335 -12.40 -12.44 0.04
C ARG A 335 -11.51 -13.53 0.64
N GLY A 336 -10.92 -14.35 -0.23
CA GLY A 336 -10.12 -15.51 0.17
C GLY A 336 -10.93 -16.79 0.46
N SER A 337 -12.26 -16.72 0.59
CA SER A 337 -13.11 -17.90 0.82
C SER A 337 -13.59 -18.57 -0.48
N GLN A 338 -13.31 -17.97 -1.64
CA GLN A 338 -13.77 -18.47 -2.93
C GLN A 338 -12.96 -19.69 -3.39
N HIS A 339 -13.61 -20.62 -4.09
CA HIS A 339 -12.92 -21.76 -4.68
C HIS A 339 -11.88 -21.31 -5.72
N ARG A 340 -10.69 -21.92 -5.65
CA ARG A 340 -9.67 -21.75 -6.69
C ARG A 340 -10.22 -22.32 -8.00
N VAL A 341 -10.29 -21.46 -9.01
CA VAL A 341 -10.80 -21.80 -10.33
C VAL A 341 -9.71 -22.44 -11.21
N MET A 342 -8.44 -22.16 -10.90
CA MET A 342 -7.27 -22.82 -11.48
C MET A 342 -6.55 -23.64 -10.40
N ALA A 343 -5.91 -24.72 -10.79
CA ALA A 343 -5.11 -25.54 -9.91
C ALA A 343 -3.95 -26.10 -10.70
N PHE A 344 -2.74 -25.56 -10.53
CA PHE A 344 -1.57 -26.05 -11.24
C PHE A 344 -1.11 -27.39 -10.64
N ARG A 345 -0.70 -28.32 -11.51
CA ARG A 345 -0.31 -29.67 -11.09
C ARG A 345 1.05 -29.72 -10.36
N ASP A 346 1.94 -28.79 -10.68
CA ASP A 346 3.32 -28.72 -10.17
C ASP A 346 3.81 -27.26 -10.14
N ALA A 347 4.92 -27.01 -9.43
CA ALA A 347 5.50 -25.68 -9.31
C ALA A 347 6.04 -25.14 -10.64
N GLU A 348 6.57 -26.00 -11.51
CA GLU A 348 7.16 -25.62 -12.80
C GLU A 348 6.11 -25.03 -13.74
N THR A 349 4.95 -25.67 -13.84
CA THR A 349 3.83 -25.24 -14.65
C THR A 349 3.20 -23.96 -14.12
N HIS A 350 3.09 -23.81 -12.80
CA HIS A 350 2.68 -22.55 -12.19
C HIS A 350 3.68 -21.43 -12.47
N PHE A 351 4.98 -21.68 -12.31
CA PHE A 351 6.03 -20.69 -12.56
C PHE A 351 6.05 -20.24 -14.03
N ARG A 352 5.94 -21.17 -14.98
CA ARG A 352 5.83 -20.87 -16.40
C ARG A 352 4.59 -20.03 -16.73
N TYR A 353 3.46 -20.32 -16.09
CA TYR A 353 2.26 -19.51 -16.23
C TYR A 353 2.50 -18.09 -15.73
N MET A 354 3.11 -17.94 -14.54
CA MET A 354 3.46 -16.64 -13.98
C MET A 354 4.40 -15.84 -14.90
N ASP A 355 5.42 -16.47 -15.48
CA ASP A 355 6.38 -15.79 -16.38
C ASP A 355 5.69 -15.23 -17.64
N LYS A 356 4.58 -15.85 -18.08
CA LYS A 356 3.80 -15.41 -19.25
C LYS A 356 2.71 -14.39 -18.92
N TYR A 357 1.98 -14.62 -17.82
CA TYR A 357 0.68 -13.95 -17.57
C TYR A 357 0.66 -13.11 -16.28
N THR A 358 1.79 -12.99 -15.59
CA THR A 358 1.94 -12.18 -14.37
C THR A 358 3.13 -11.23 -14.52
N GLN A 359 3.01 -10.03 -13.95
CA GLN A 359 4.11 -9.05 -13.93
C GLN A 359 4.96 -9.12 -12.64
N GLN A 360 4.65 -10.05 -11.74
CA GLN A 360 5.19 -10.10 -10.38
C GLN A 360 6.07 -11.33 -10.15
N PRO A 361 7.24 -11.18 -9.48
CA PRO A 361 8.01 -12.31 -8.95
C PRO A 361 7.15 -13.14 -8.00
N VAL A 362 7.57 -14.39 -7.74
CA VAL A 362 7.03 -15.21 -6.63
C VAL A 362 7.01 -14.42 -5.31
N VAL A 363 8.14 -13.82 -4.92
CA VAL A 363 8.22 -12.98 -3.71
C VAL A 363 7.35 -11.72 -3.81
N GLY A 364 7.17 -11.17 -5.01
CA GLY A 364 6.27 -10.04 -5.25
C GLY A 364 4.82 -10.40 -4.97
N VAL A 365 4.38 -11.57 -5.45
CA VAL A 365 3.05 -12.11 -5.20
C VAL A 365 2.82 -12.35 -3.71
N MET A 366 3.83 -12.90 -3.00
CA MET A 366 3.79 -13.08 -1.55
C MET A 366 3.53 -11.74 -0.83
N MET A 367 4.33 -10.71 -1.11
CA MET A 367 4.17 -9.42 -0.42
C MET A 367 2.88 -8.69 -0.82
N SER A 368 2.47 -8.77 -2.08
CA SER A 368 1.21 -8.21 -2.59
C SER A 368 0.00 -8.83 -1.90
N HIS A 369 0.05 -10.13 -1.62
CA HIS A 369 -0.98 -10.83 -0.87
C HIS A 369 -1.09 -10.34 0.56
N LEU A 370 0.02 -10.23 1.29
CA LEU A 370 0.01 -9.68 2.65
C LEU A 370 -0.57 -8.26 2.66
N GLN A 371 -0.19 -7.42 1.70
CA GLN A 371 -0.70 -6.04 1.58
C GLN A 371 -2.22 -6.02 1.32
N SER A 372 -2.71 -6.83 0.39
CA SER A 372 -4.13 -6.90 0.03
C SER A 372 -4.97 -7.44 1.19
N ALA A 373 -4.51 -8.51 1.83
CA ALA A 373 -5.14 -9.10 3.01
C ALA A 373 -5.17 -8.14 4.20
N SER A 374 -4.09 -7.38 4.43
CA SER A 374 -4.03 -6.37 5.51
C SER A 374 -4.98 -5.21 5.26
N ARG A 375 -5.12 -4.79 3.99
CA ARG A 375 -6.10 -3.78 3.58
C ARG A 375 -7.52 -4.23 3.92
N ASP A 376 -7.87 -5.44 3.51
CA ASP A 376 -9.19 -6.01 3.76
C ASP A 376 -9.45 -6.17 5.27
N LEU A 377 -8.44 -6.62 6.03
CA LEU A 377 -8.51 -6.75 7.48
C LEU A 377 -8.75 -5.41 8.17
N GLY A 378 -7.99 -4.36 7.82
CA GLY A 378 -8.16 -3.04 8.44
C GLY A 378 -9.52 -2.40 8.17
N VAL A 379 -10.08 -2.59 6.96
CA VAL A 379 -11.45 -2.15 6.64
C VAL A 379 -12.50 -2.91 7.47
N VAL A 380 -12.31 -4.22 7.64
CA VAL A 380 -13.21 -5.06 8.45
C VAL A 380 -13.07 -4.76 9.94
N LYS A 381 -11.87 -4.45 10.45
CA LYS A 381 -11.67 -4.00 11.83
C LYS A 381 -12.34 -2.64 12.10
N ALA A 382 -12.29 -1.72 11.13
CA ALA A 382 -12.89 -0.39 11.28
C ALA A 382 -14.42 -0.40 11.17
N PHE A 383 -14.99 -1.12 10.20
CA PHE A 383 -16.41 -1.04 9.84
C PHE A 383 -17.19 -2.35 10.06
N GLY A 384 -16.54 -3.41 10.56
CA GLY A 384 -17.13 -4.73 10.76
C GLY A 384 -17.08 -5.62 9.50
N PRO A 385 -17.41 -6.91 9.61
CA PRO A 385 -17.37 -7.86 8.48
C PRO A 385 -18.21 -7.44 7.26
N ASP A 386 -19.34 -6.77 7.48
CA ASP A 386 -20.18 -6.18 6.42
C ASP A 386 -19.83 -4.71 6.14
N ALA A 387 -18.54 -4.39 6.16
CA ALA A 387 -18.00 -3.03 6.09
C ALA A 387 -18.70 -2.11 5.07
N ALA A 388 -18.96 -2.56 3.84
CA ALA A 388 -19.61 -1.74 2.82
C ALA A 388 -21.06 -1.36 3.17
N ASN A 389 -21.83 -2.30 3.72
CA ASN A 389 -23.20 -2.05 4.15
C ASN A 389 -23.24 -1.21 5.42
N ASN A 390 -22.36 -1.51 6.38
CA ASN A 390 -22.27 -0.76 7.64
C ASN A 390 -21.84 0.68 7.39
N PHE A 391 -20.84 0.90 6.52
CA PHE A 391 -20.43 2.23 6.10
C PHE A 391 -21.56 2.98 5.41
N ARG A 392 -22.27 2.34 4.46
CA ARG A 392 -23.42 2.97 3.79
C ARG A 392 -24.52 3.34 4.77
N LEU A 393 -24.84 2.46 5.72
CA LEU A 393 -25.81 2.75 6.78
C LEU A 393 -25.39 4.00 7.58
N LEU A 394 -24.15 4.05 8.06
CA LEU A 394 -23.62 5.18 8.82
C LEU A 394 -23.63 6.47 7.99
N LEU A 395 -23.22 6.39 6.72
CA LEU A 395 -23.20 7.51 5.79
C LEU A 395 -24.60 8.07 5.52
N ASP A 396 -25.57 7.18 5.25
CA ASP A 396 -26.95 7.57 4.97
C ASP A 396 -27.60 8.17 6.23
N GLN A 397 -27.30 7.64 7.42
CA GLN A 397 -27.77 8.20 8.70
C GLN A 397 -27.22 9.61 8.95
N VAL A 398 -25.91 9.80 8.79
CA VAL A 398 -25.27 11.11 8.99
C VAL A 398 -25.75 12.12 7.95
N TYR A 399 -25.88 11.71 6.68
CA TYR A 399 -26.44 12.54 5.61
C TYR A 399 -27.89 12.96 5.89
N GLN A 400 -28.75 12.00 6.26
CA GLN A 400 -30.15 12.29 6.56
C GLN A 400 -30.26 13.28 7.73
N LYS A 401 -29.53 13.03 8.82
CA LYS A 401 -29.49 13.95 9.97
C LYS A 401 -28.98 15.34 9.58
N SER A 402 -27.91 15.44 8.80
CA SER A 402 -27.31 16.73 8.44
C SER A 402 -28.23 17.58 7.56
N VAL A 403 -28.90 16.96 6.57
CA VAL A 403 -29.85 17.64 5.68
C VAL A 403 -31.12 18.04 6.43
N THR A 404 -31.70 17.13 7.21
CA THR A 404 -32.91 17.44 8.01
C THR A 404 -32.63 18.46 9.12
N GLY A 405 -31.37 18.57 9.58
CA GLY A 405 -30.87 19.61 10.47
C GLY A 405 -30.62 20.98 9.80
N GLY A 406 -30.94 21.15 8.52
CA GLY A 406 -30.88 22.43 7.81
C GLY A 406 -29.62 22.68 6.98
N ARG A 407 -28.74 21.68 6.80
CA ARG A 407 -27.58 21.84 5.90
C ARG A 407 -27.97 21.73 4.43
N GLY A 408 -27.27 22.48 3.58
CA GLY A 408 -27.51 22.51 2.14
C GLY A 408 -27.31 21.15 1.47
N VAL A 409 -28.35 20.68 0.77
CA VAL A 409 -28.39 19.36 0.11
C VAL A 409 -27.22 19.14 -0.85
N ASP A 410 -26.88 20.14 -1.67
CA ASP A 410 -25.80 20.03 -2.66
C ASP A 410 -24.43 19.81 -1.99
N VAL A 411 -24.17 20.51 -0.88
CA VAL A 411 -22.91 20.37 -0.13
C VAL A 411 -22.84 18.98 0.49
N MET A 412 -23.94 18.51 1.11
CA MET A 412 -23.99 17.20 1.74
C MET A 412 -23.87 16.05 0.73
N ASN A 413 -24.40 16.22 -0.49
CA ASN A 413 -24.20 15.27 -1.58
C ASN A 413 -22.73 15.22 -2.04
N GLN A 414 -22.07 16.36 -2.20
CA GLN A 414 -20.65 16.41 -2.57
C GLN A 414 -19.75 15.71 -1.52
N GLU A 415 -20.04 15.92 -0.24
CA GLU A 415 -19.34 15.24 0.85
C GLU A 415 -19.62 13.73 0.84
N ARG A 416 -20.89 13.33 0.69
CA ARG A 416 -21.29 11.91 0.60
C ARG A 416 -20.56 11.19 -0.53
N ASP A 417 -20.51 11.79 -1.71
CA ASP A 417 -19.80 11.24 -2.87
C ASP A 417 -18.29 11.14 -2.63
N THR A 418 -17.73 12.16 -1.99
CA THR A 418 -16.31 12.20 -1.66
C THR A 418 -15.92 11.08 -0.70
N VAL A 419 -16.69 10.90 0.38
CA VAL A 419 -16.43 9.87 1.40
C VAL A 419 -16.70 8.47 0.84
N THR A 420 -17.70 8.31 -0.03
CA THR A 420 -17.94 7.06 -0.75
C THR A 420 -16.75 6.67 -1.62
N ARG A 421 -16.17 7.61 -2.38
CA ARG A 421 -14.95 7.36 -3.16
C ARG A 421 -13.76 7.02 -2.28
N MET A 422 -13.62 7.68 -1.12
CA MET A 422 -12.57 7.36 -0.15
C MET A 422 -12.71 5.93 0.38
N PHE A 423 -13.91 5.54 0.78
CA PHE A 423 -14.20 4.19 1.26
C PHE A 423 -13.93 3.15 0.18
N ASN A 424 -14.45 3.36 -1.04
CA ASN A 424 -14.25 2.43 -2.14
C ASN A 424 -12.77 2.30 -2.55
N ALA A 425 -11.98 3.36 -2.46
CA ALA A 425 -10.54 3.29 -2.66
C ALA A 425 -9.86 2.45 -1.56
N MET A 426 -10.20 2.68 -0.30
CA MET A 426 -9.63 1.95 0.84
C MET A 426 -10.05 0.47 0.85
N ALA A 427 -11.29 0.17 0.48
CA ALA A 427 -11.83 -1.18 0.38
C ALA A 427 -11.44 -1.91 -0.92
N GLY A 428 -10.79 -1.24 -1.88
CA GLY A 428 -10.50 -1.80 -3.19
C GLY A 428 -11.76 -2.20 -3.96
N LEU A 429 -12.80 -1.38 -3.90
CA LEU A 429 -14.07 -1.54 -4.62
C LEU A 429 -14.14 -0.67 -5.87
N ASN A 430 -13.17 0.22 -6.08
CA ASN A 430 -13.00 0.90 -7.35
C ASN A 430 -12.66 -0.19 -8.39
N GLY A 431 -13.61 -0.51 -9.27
CA GLY A 431 -13.39 -1.42 -10.38
C GLY A 431 -12.18 -0.97 -11.22
N ALA A 432 -11.67 -1.86 -12.08
CA ALA A 432 -10.55 -1.59 -12.97
C ALA A 432 -10.80 -0.30 -13.77
N ALA A 433 -10.32 0.84 -13.24
CA ALA A 433 -10.37 2.10 -13.93
C ALA A 433 -9.48 1.92 -15.17
N SER A 434 -10.10 1.99 -16.34
CA SER A 434 -9.51 1.72 -17.64
C SER A 434 -8.15 2.42 -17.78
N SER A 435 -7.07 1.66 -17.80
CA SER A 435 -5.78 2.13 -18.29
C SER A 435 -5.90 2.24 -19.81
N SER A 436 -6.26 3.43 -20.32
CA SER A 436 -6.21 3.71 -21.75
C SER A 436 -4.75 3.73 -22.21
N VAL A 437 -4.49 3.39 -23.48
CA VAL A 437 -3.15 3.36 -24.11
C VAL A 437 -2.39 4.70 -23.97
N PHE A 438 -3.11 5.79 -23.70
CA PHE A 438 -2.59 7.14 -23.43
C PHE A 438 -1.72 7.22 -22.15
N SER A 439 -1.95 6.33 -21.18
CA SER A 439 -1.22 6.26 -19.90
C SER A 439 0.27 5.87 -20.03
N SER A 440 0.64 5.06 -21.02
CA SER A 440 1.99 4.49 -21.15
C SER A 440 3.07 5.52 -21.55
N ALA A 441 2.73 6.47 -22.43
CA ALA A 441 3.64 7.55 -22.84
C ALA A 441 3.81 8.61 -21.75
N VAL A 442 2.73 8.96 -21.05
CA VAL A 442 2.73 9.92 -19.92
C VAL A 442 3.42 9.33 -18.68
N GLY A 443 3.20 8.04 -18.40
CA GLY A 443 3.90 7.30 -17.36
C GLY A 443 5.40 7.21 -17.64
N GLY A 444 5.78 6.90 -18.88
CA GLY A 444 7.18 6.88 -19.32
C GLY A 444 7.88 8.23 -19.15
N LEU A 445 7.17 9.33 -19.45
CA LEU A 445 7.62 10.72 -19.28
C LEU A 445 7.80 11.11 -17.81
N ARG A 446 6.83 10.73 -16.96
CA ARG A 446 6.85 10.98 -15.52
C ARG A 446 8.00 10.26 -14.82
N ASN A 447 8.31 9.04 -15.24
CA ASN A 447 9.43 8.26 -14.72
C ASN A 447 10.77 8.93 -15.08
N LEU A 448 10.92 9.34 -16.33
CA LEU A 448 12.10 10.07 -16.83
C LEU A 448 12.37 11.36 -16.04
N MET A 449 11.32 12.09 -15.65
CA MET A 449 11.42 13.29 -14.84
C MET A 449 11.81 13.02 -13.39
N THR A 450 11.23 11.99 -12.79
CA THR A 450 11.54 11.57 -11.43
C THR A 450 13.03 11.25 -11.31
N SER A 451 13.58 10.59 -12.33
CA SER A 451 15.03 10.38 -12.51
C SER A 451 15.80 11.70 -12.63
N ALA A 452 15.34 12.61 -13.50
CA ALA A 452 16.06 13.86 -13.80
C ALA A 452 16.05 14.89 -12.65
N MET A 453 14.96 15.01 -11.90
CA MET A 453 14.76 16.08 -10.91
C MET A 453 15.24 15.73 -9.49
N LEU A 454 15.34 14.44 -9.13
CA LEU A 454 15.58 14.00 -7.74
C LEU A 454 17.02 13.54 -7.45
N GLY A 455 17.94 13.62 -8.42
CA GLY A 455 19.35 13.22 -8.21
C GLY A 455 20.10 14.05 -7.14
N THR A 456 19.60 15.25 -6.80
CA THR A 456 20.18 16.15 -5.77
C THR A 456 19.26 16.40 -4.56
N SER A 457 18.06 15.81 -4.51
CA SER A 457 17.08 16.04 -3.43
C SER A 457 17.46 15.39 -2.09
N VAL A 458 18.53 14.59 -2.06
CA VAL A 458 19.08 13.99 -0.83
C VAL A 458 19.48 15.07 0.17
N PHE A 459 20.00 16.21 -0.31
CA PHE A 459 20.40 17.31 0.56
C PHE A 459 19.19 18.05 1.16
N THR A 460 18.05 18.07 0.47
CA THR A 460 16.79 18.60 1.03
C THR A 460 16.18 17.65 2.06
N ALA A 461 16.43 16.33 1.99
CA ALA A 461 15.98 15.37 3.01
C ALA A 461 16.73 15.49 4.36
N ALA A 462 17.85 16.23 4.41
CA ALA A 462 18.46 16.63 5.68
C ALA A 462 17.61 17.67 6.45
N ALA A 463 16.74 18.42 5.76
CA ALA A 463 15.76 19.33 6.36
C ALA A 463 14.77 18.61 7.28
N ASP A 464 14.47 17.35 6.94
CA ASP A 464 13.48 16.54 7.66
C ASP A 464 13.90 16.33 9.12
N GLN A 465 15.18 16.47 9.47
CA GLN A 465 15.63 16.42 10.87
C GLN A 465 15.12 17.60 11.70
N ALA A 466 15.03 18.80 11.13
CA ALA A 466 14.49 19.96 11.83
C ALA A 466 12.98 19.82 12.02
N VAL A 467 12.28 19.32 10.99
CA VAL A 467 10.85 19.03 11.03
C VAL A 467 10.56 17.91 12.03
N MET A 468 11.35 16.85 12.03
CA MET A 468 11.26 15.74 12.97
C MET A 468 11.50 16.20 14.42
N ARG A 469 12.46 17.09 14.67
CA ARG A 469 12.70 17.68 16.01
C ARG A 469 11.53 18.52 16.48
N ALA A 470 10.95 19.35 15.61
CA ALA A 470 9.75 20.13 15.94
C ALA A 470 8.55 19.21 16.24
N ASN A 471 8.32 18.17 15.43
CA ASN A 471 7.27 17.18 15.65
C ASN A 471 7.50 16.35 16.93
N ALA A 472 8.74 15.97 17.23
CA ALA A 472 9.12 15.29 18.45
C ALA A 472 8.83 16.13 19.70
N GLN A 473 9.14 17.43 19.66
CA GLN A 473 8.80 18.36 20.74
C GLN A 473 7.28 18.51 20.90
N ALA A 474 6.55 18.61 19.79
CA ALA A 474 5.09 18.63 19.77
C ALA A 474 4.46 17.38 20.41
N LEU A 475 5.04 16.20 20.20
CA LEU A 475 4.61 14.95 20.83
C LEU A 475 5.08 14.77 22.28
N GLY A 476 5.77 15.78 22.84
CA GLY A 476 6.21 15.79 24.23
C GLY A 476 7.46 14.95 24.53
N PHE A 477 8.29 14.65 23.52
CA PHE A 477 9.48 13.80 23.67
C PHE A 477 10.59 14.48 24.49
N SER A 478 11.34 13.70 25.28
CA SER A 478 12.47 14.19 26.09
C SER A 478 13.70 14.57 25.25
N ARG A 479 14.56 15.44 25.78
CA ARG A 479 15.84 15.82 25.13
C ARG A 479 16.76 14.60 24.89
N ASP A 480 16.75 13.63 25.80
CA ASP A 480 17.49 12.38 25.69
C ASP A 480 16.95 11.46 24.58
N GLY A 481 15.64 11.53 24.28
CA GLY A 481 15.06 10.93 23.09
C GLY A 481 15.68 11.50 21.80
N MET A 482 15.85 12.81 21.70
CA MET A 482 16.38 13.44 20.47
C MET A 482 17.84 13.03 20.13
N HIS A 483 18.66 12.63 21.12
CA HIS A 483 20.01 12.08 20.89
C HIS A 483 19.99 10.68 20.24
N LEU A 484 18.99 9.85 20.55
CA LEU A 484 18.76 8.56 19.89
C LEU A 484 18.60 8.76 18.39
N SER A 485 17.83 9.77 17.99
CA SER A 485 17.50 10.04 16.59
C SER A 485 18.71 10.38 15.70
N ALA A 486 19.65 11.18 16.22
CA ALA A 486 20.88 11.54 15.52
C ALA A 486 21.83 10.34 15.36
N ASN A 487 21.93 9.49 16.39
CA ASN A 487 22.75 8.28 16.36
C ASN A 487 22.17 7.20 15.44
N THR A 488 20.84 7.06 15.38
CA THR A 488 20.19 6.11 14.47
C THR A 488 20.50 6.45 13.02
N ILE A 489 20.42 7.73 12.61
CA ILE A 489 20.71 8.14 11.23
C ILE A 489 22.16 7.82 10.83
N ARG A 490 23.12 8.02 11.74
CA ARG A 490 24.52 7.63 11.51
C ARG A 490 24.69 6.12 11.38
N ASN A 491 23.94 5.35 12.17
CA ASN A 491 24.04 3.89 12.23
C ASN A 491 23.20 3.15 11.17
N LEU A 492 22.19 3.80 10.56
CA LEU A 492 21.31 3.20 9.53
C LEU A 492 22.02 2.94 8.20
N PHE A 493 23.22 3.50 8.01
CA PHE A 493 24.15 3.12 6.94
C PHE A 493 24.96 1.84 7.26
N ASN A 494 24.88 1.34 8.50
CA ASN A 494 25.42 0.04 8.91
C ASN A 494 24.35 -1.05 8.73
N GLY A 495 24.74 -2.22 8.23
CA GLY A 495 23.82 -3.33 7.94
C GLY A 495 23.02 -3.81 9.16
N ASP A 496 23.57 -3.69 10.36
CA ASP A 496 23.00 -4.22 11.62
C ASP A 496 21.84 -3.36 12.13
N ALA A 497 21.95 -2.04 12.04
CA ALA A 497 20.87 -1.14 12.42
C ALA A 497 19.69 -1.24 11.45
N LYS A 498 19.97 -1.47 10.15
CA LYS A 498 18.93 -1.75 9.16
C LYS A 498 18.17 -3.05 9.47
N ARG A 499 18.85 -4.06 10.03
CA ARG A 499 18.21 -5.32 10.46
C ARG A 499 17.32 -5.10 11.68
N ALA A 500 17.86 -4.49 12.73
CA ALA A 500 17.12 -4.22 13.96
C ALA A 500 15.85 -3.38 13.70
N ASN A 501 15.91 -2.39 12.81
CA ASN A 501 14.72 -1.57 12.50
C ASN A 501 13.67 -2.29 11.62
N ALA A 502 14.07 -3.28 10.82
CA ALA A 502 13.11 -4.09 10.04
C ALA A 502 12.33 -5.05 10.96
N GLU A 503 13.01 -5.65 11.94
CA GLU A 503 12.41 -6.49 13.00
C GLU A 503 11.48 -5.71 13.94
N LEU A 504 11.62 -4.38 13.98
CA LEU A 504 10.72 -3.48 14.71
C LEU A 504 9.53 -3.00 13.87
N GLY A 505 9.44 -3.38 12.58
CA GLY A 505 8.39 -2.92 11.66
C GLY A 505 8.56 -1.46 11.21
N LEU A 506 9.78 -0.90 11.30
CA LEU A 506 10.05 0.51 11.01
C LEU A 506 10.64 0.76 9.61
N LEU A 507 10.96 -0.30 8.86
CA LEU A 507 11.67 -0.23 7.56
C LEU A 507 10.93 -0.90 6.39
N VAL A 508 9.70 -1.37 6.57
CA VAL A 508 8.97 -2.05 5.49
C VAL A 508 8.48 -1.01 4.48
N ASP A 509 8.60 -1.36 3.19
CA ASP A 509 8.45 -0.46 2.05
C ASP A 509 7.05 0.17 1.95
N SER A 510 6.88 1.32 2.62
CA SER A 510 5.80 2.27 2.34
C SER A 510 5.82 2.75 0.89
N HIS A 511 6.94 2.54 0.18
CA HIS A 511 7.05 2.75 -1.26
C HIS A 511 6.00 1.99 -2.07
N ALA A 512 5.57 0.79 -1.67
CA ALA A 512 4.51 0.06 -2.38
C ALA A 512 3.14 0.74 -2.23
N ALA A 513 2.82 1.28 -1.05
CA ALA A 513 1.61 2.07 -0.81
C ALA A 513 1.67 3.43 -1.54
N VAL A 514 2.86 4.04 -1.66
CA VAL A 514 3.10 5.26 -2.43
C VAL A 514 2.96 5.04 -3.93
N ILE A 515 3.50 3.94 -4.47
CA ILE A 515 3.40 3.56 -5.89
C ILE A 515 1.96 3.15 -6.26
N SER A 516 1.28 2.44 -5.36
CA SER A 516 -0.13 2.08 -5.50
C SER A 516 -1.05 3.31 -5.46
N LYS A 517 -0.83 4.26 -4.53
CA LYS A 517 -1.61 5.51 -4.42
C LYS A 517 -1.31 6.54 -5.51
N MET A 518 -0.18 6.43 -6.21
CA MET A 518 0.22 7.33 -7.32
C MET A 518 -0.30 6.90 -8.70
N GLY A 519 -1.22 5.94 -8.76
CA GLY A 519 -1.84 5.49 -10.01
C GLY A 519 -1.62 4.02 -10.35
N GLY A 520 -0.89 3.25 -9.53
CA GLY A 520 -0.80 1.79 -9.63
C GLY A 520 0.02 1.28 -10.84
N PHE A 521 1.05 0.48 -10.57
CA PHE A 521 1.80 -0.40 -11.49
C PHE A 521 2.35 0.15 -12.83
N ASP A 522 2.03 1.37 -13.25
CA ASP A 522 2.58 2.03 -14.44
C ASP A 522 3.98 2.62 -14.19
N LEU A 523 4.39 2.79 -12.92
CA LEU A 523 5.73 3.25 -12.56
C LEU A 523 6.84 2.28 -13.02
N SER A 524 6.52 0.98 -13.17
CA SER A 524 7.47 -0.06 -13.59
C SER A 524 7.34 -0.47 -15.06
N ARG A 525 6.45 0.16 -15.85
CA ARG A 525 6.32 -0.18 -17.27
C ARG A 525 7.41 0.52 -18.09
N GLY A 526 8.46 -0.23 -18.44
CA GLY A 526 9.45 0.15 -19.47
C GLY A 526 10.75 0.79 -18.98
N ILE A 527 11.61 1.13 -19.94
CA ILE A 527 13.01 1.60 -19.77
C ILE A 527 13.16 2.78 -18.81
N THR A 528 12.20 3.69 -18.81
CA THR A 528 12.27 4.93 -18.04
C THR A 528 11.91 4.74 -16.57
N GLY A 529 11.09 3.73 -16.23
CA GLY A 529 10.79 3.30 -14.86
C GLY A 529 12.05 2.84 -14.12
N TRP A 530 12.92 2.11 -14.81
CA TRP A 530 14.22 1.66 -14.30
C TRP A 530 15.11 2.81 -13.84
N PHE A 531 15.30 3.77 -14.74
CA PHE A 531 16.20 4.88 -14.52
C PHE A 531 15.69 5.74 -13.37
N ALA A 532 14.36 5.89 -13.22
CA ALA A 532 13.75 6.56 -12.07
C ALA A 532 14.04 5.82 -10.76
N GLU A 533 13.76 4.51 -10.71
CA GLU A 533 13.97 3.69 -9.52
C GLU A 533 15.45 3.64 -9.11
N LYS A 534 16.36 3.43 -10.08
CA LYS A 534 17.81 3.37 -9.84
C LYS A 534 18.39 4.71 -9.46
N THR A 535 17.99 5.80 -10.12
CA THR A 535 18.48 7.15 -9.75
C THR A 535 18.02 7.54 -8.35
N LEU A 536 16.80 7.18 -7.94
CA LEU A 536 16.33 7.35 -6.56
C LEU A 536 17.10 6.51 -5.53
N LYS A 537 17.39 5.25 -5.87
CA LYS A 537 18.19 4.36 -5.00
C LYS A 537 19.64 4.84 -4.89
N TRP A 538 20.26 5.21 -6.01
CA TRP A 538 21.67 5.59 -6.09
C TRP A 538 21.93 7.03 -5.64
N SER A 539 20.95 7.93 -5.71
CA SER A 539 21.09 9.26 -5.10
C SER A 539 21.28 9.16 -3.58
N GLY A 540 20.75 8.11 -2.94
CA GLY A 540 20.72 7.93 -1.49
C GLY A 540 19.45 8.47 -0.82
N LEU A 541 18.52 9.03 -1.61
CA LEU A 541 17.28 9.64 -1.08
C LEU A 541 16.42 8.60 -0.36
N VAL A 542 16.26 7.42 -0.96
CA VAL A 542 15.49 6.32 -0.38
C VAL A 542 16.13 5.82 0.92
N ALA A 543 17.46 5.81 1.01
CA ALA A 543 18.16 5.41 2.23
C ALA A 543 17.97 6.46 3.34
N MET A 544 18.05 7.74 3.01
CA MET A 544 17.86 8.85 3.96
C MET A 544 16.40 8.96 4.46
N ASP A 545 15.40 8.84 3.58
CA ASP A 545 13.98 8.85 3.95
C ASP A 545 13.64 7.69 4.89
N ARG A 546 14.07 6.46 4.53
CA ARG A 546 13.93 5.29 5.40
C ARG A 546 14.62 5.50 6.74
N ALA A 547 15.80 6.13 6.73
CA ALA A 547 16.54 6.38 7.96
C ALA A 547 15.85 7.39 8.88
N ASN A 548 15.31 8.47 8.33
CA ASN A 548 14.53 9.46 9.07
C ASN A 548 13.25 8.82 9.66
N LYS A 549 12.52 8.03 8.88
CA LYS A 549 11.31 7.32 9.34
C LYS A 549 11.60 6.33 10.46
N ALA A 550 12.61 5.48 10.29
CA ALA A 550 13.02 4.54 11.32
C ALA A 550 13.47 5.25 12.60
N SER A 551 14.23 6.35 12.46
CA SER A 551 14.64 7.18 13.57
C SER A 551 13.46 7.75 14.36
N PHE A 552 12.45 8.29 13.68
CA PHE A 552 11.22 8.78 14.31
C PHE A 552 10.40 7.65 14.97
N GLY A 553 10.33 6.48 14.33
CA GLY A 553 9.68 5.30 14.90
C GLY A 553 10.27 4.83 16.21
N LEU A 554 11.61 4.81 16.31
CA LEU A 554 12.29 4.49 17.56
C LEU A 554 11.99 5.51 18.67
N LEU A 555 11.84 6.79 18.31
CA LEU A 555 11.41 7.81 19.28
C LEU A 555 9.99 7.55 19.78
N MET A 556 9.07 7.23 18.86
CA MET A 556 7.69 6.86 19.19
C MET A 556 7.64 5.67 20.14
N TYR A 557 8.35 4.59 19.84
CA TYR A 557 8.41 3.40 20.69
C TYR A 557 9.01 3.68 22.07
N LYS A 558 10.09 4.47 22.13
CA LYS A 558 10.66 4.93 23.41
C LYS A 558 9.63 5.71 24.22
N ASN A 559 9.00 6.70 23.59
CA ASN A 559 8.07 7.61 24.27
C ASN A 559 6.80 6.89 24.73
N ILE A 560 6.21 6.01 23.91
CA ILE A 560 5.07 5.18 24.31
C ILE A 560 5.46 4.27 25.50
N GLY A 561 6.66 3.71 25.47
CA GLY A 561 7.21 2.95 26.60
C GLY A 561 7.34 3.78 27.88
N GLU A 562 7.83 5.02 27.80
CA GLU A 562 7.93 5.93 28.95
C GLU A 562 6.54 6.35 29.47
N LEU A 563 5.60 6.66 28.57
CA LEU A 563 4.24 7.08 28.93
C LEU A 563 3.46 5.96 29.62
N THR A 564 3.54 4.72 29.12
CA THR A 564 2.86 3.56 29.72
C THR A 564 3.44 3.16 31.08
N ARG A 565 4.64 3.64 31.42
CA ARG A 565 5.23 3.51 32.77
C ARG A 565 4.85 4.65 33.70
N LYS A 566 4.61 5.84 33.15
CA LYS A 566 4.22 7.02 33.91
C LYS A 566 2.73 7.06 34.24
N TYR A 567 1.88 6.64 33.30
CA TYR A 567 0.42 6.68 33.42
C TYR A 567 -0.13 5.27 33.38
N ARG A 568 -0.82 4.86 34.44
CA ARG A 568 -1.32 3.49 34.58
C ARG A 568 -2.53 3.25 33.69
N THR A 569 -3.34 4.28 33.48
CA THR A 569 -4.55 4.24 32.65
C THR A 569 -4.47 5.26 31.51
N LEU A 570 -5.27 5.04 30.46
CA LEU A 570 -5.38 5.98 29.35
C LEU A 570 -6.02 7.31 29.78
N ASP A 571 -6.96 7.27 30.73
CA ASP A 571 -7.65 8.46 31.24
C ASP A 571 -6.69 9.37 32.02
N GLU A 572 -5.77 8.80 32.81
CA GLU A 572 -4.70 9.56 33.47
C GLU A 572 -3.79 10.27 32.47
N LEU A 573 -3.50 9.63 31.34
CA LEU A 573 -2.71 10.26 30.27
C LEU A 573 -3.49 11.41 29.62
N LYS A 574 -4.79 11.21 29.34
CA LYS A 574 -5.68 12.23 28.76
C LYS A 574 -5.86 13.44 29.68
N ALA A 575 -5.79 13.25 30.99
CA ALA A 575 -5.86 14.31 31.98
C ALA A 575 -4.58 15.15 32.14
N GLY A 576 -3.45 14.72 31.55
CA GLY A 576 -2.18 15.45 31.61
C GLY A 576 -1.87 16.28 30.36
N ASP A 577 -1.00 17.29 30.49
CA ASP A 577 -0.59 18.24 29.42
C ASP A 577 0.17 17.62 28.21
N LYS A 578 0.19 16.29 28.05
CA LYS A 578 0.88 15.58 26.95
C LYS A 578 -0.10 14.77 26.09
N ALA A 579 -1.05 15.48 25.48
CA ALA A 579 -2.31 14.92 24.96
C ALA A 579 -2.39 14.62 23.44
N ILE A 580 -1.29 14.57 22.68
CA ILE A 580 -1.39 14.26 21.23
C ILE A 580 -1.42 12.75 20.96
N LEU A 581 -0.59 11.96 21.65
CA LEU A 581 -0.59 10.49 21.48
C LEU A 581 -1.75 9.80 22.19
N ALA A 582 -2.28 10.43 23.25
CA ALA A 582 -3.43 9.94 24.00
C ALA A 582 -4.72 9.92 23.16
N ASN A 583 -4.80 10.79 22.15
CA ASN A 583 -5.96 11.01 21.29
C ASN A 583 -5.81 10.32 19.91
N LYS A 584 -5.00 9.26 19.82
CA LYS A 584 -4.75 8.51 18.56
C LYS A 584 -5.60 7.24 18.41
N GLY A 585 -6.65 7.10 19.20
CA GLY A 585 -7.61 5.99 19.13
C GLY A 585 -7.23 4.76 19.94
N TRP A 586 -6.36 4.90 20.94
CA TRP A 586 -6.07 3.80 21.86
C TRP A 586 -7.29 3.46 22.69
N SER A 587 -7.58 2.18 22.87
CA SER A 587 -8.55 1.72 23.85
C SER A 587 -7.88 1.57 25.23
N SER A 588 -8.69 1.54 26.28
CA SER A 588 -8.20 1.28 27.65
C SER A 588 -7.50 -0.08 27.75
N GLU A 589 -7.97 -1.08 26.99
CA GLU A 589 -7.34 -2.40 26.93
C GLU A 589 -6.00 -2.35 26.18
N ASP A 590 -5.91 -1.65 25.05
CA ASP A 590 -4.63 -1.48 24.34
C ASP A 590 -3.58 -0.86 25.29
N TRP A 591 -3.97 0.17 26.05
CA TRP A 591 -3.10 0.83 27.01
C TRP A 591 -2.69 -0.09 28.15
N ALA A 592 -3.63 -0.85 28.71
CA ALA A 592 -3.35 -1.80 29.79
C ALA A 592 -2.40 -2.92 29.34
N ILE A 593 -2.56 -3.43 28.12
CA ILE A 593 -1.67 -4.44 27.52
C ILE A 593 -0.27 -3.85 27.34
N MET A 594 -0.15 -2.65 26.77
CA MET A 594 1.15 -1.98 26.63
C MET A 594 1.78 -1.67 27.99
N ALA A 595 0.98 -1.29 28.99
CA ALA A 595 1.48 -1.07 30.34
C ALA A 595 2.02 -2.36 30.99
N ALA A 596 1.43 -3.52 30.68
CA ALA A 596 1.91 -4.83 31.14
C ALA A 596 3.14 -5.33 30.37
N ALA A 597 3.31 -4.95 29.11
CA ALA A 597 4.40 -5.40 28.23
C ALA A 597 5.79 -4.91 28.71
N GLU A 598 6.76 -5.80 28.88
CA GLU A 598 8.12 -5.44 29.28
C GLU A 598 8.90 -4.73 28.17
N LEU A 599 9.42 -3.53 28.45
CA LEU A 599 10.18 -2.75 27.46
C LEU A 599 11.43 -3.51 26.99
N ARG A 600 11.58 -3.65 25.67
CA ARG A 600 12.68 -4.39 25.04
C ARG A 600 13.72 -3.46 24.42
N PRO A 601 15.00 -3.90 24.31
CA PRO A 601 16.02 -3.16 23.58
C PRO A 601 15.62 -2.97 22.11
N MET A 602 15.73 -1.74 21.62
CA MET A 602 15.45 -1.38 20.22
C MET A 602 16.73 -1.13 19.41
N THR A 603 17.86 -0.94 20.07
CA THR A 603 19.17 -0.73 19.44
C THR A 603 20.22 -1.58 20.14
N PRO A 604 21.33 -1.94 19.45
CA PRO A 604 22.47 -2.62 20.08
C PRO A 604 23.06 -1.86 21.28
N ALA A 605 22.87 -0.53 21.32
CA ALA A 605 23.26 0.33 22.44
C ALA A 605 22.35 0.21 23.67
N GLY A 606 21.33 -0.68 23.67
CA GLY A 606 20.53 -1.02 24.84
C GLY A 606 19.34 -0.09 25.14
N HIS A 607 19.02 0.87 24.28
CA HIS A 607 17.86 1.75 24.48
C HIS A 607 16.56 0.93 24.46
N LYS A 608 15.82 0.90 25.57
CA LYS A 608 14.56 0.16 25.69
C LYS A 608 13.37 1.00 25.25
N GLY A 609 12.35 0.36 24.69
CA GLY A 609 11.08 0.98 24.31
C GLY A 609 9.96 -0.04 24.16
N MET A 610 8.76 0.45 23.85
CA MET A 610 7.60 -0.37 23.56
C MET A 610 7.74 -0.97 22.17
N THR A 611 7.88 -2.28 22.06
CA THR A 611 8.00 -2.98 20.77
C THR A 611 6.84 -3.93 20.54
N PRO A 612 6.49 -4.27 19.28
CA PRO A 612 5.48 -5.29 19.01
C PRO A 612 5.77 -6.62 19.72
N ASP A 613 7.03 -7.06 19.77
CA ASP A 613 7.40 -8.30 20.47
C ASP A 613 7.25 -8.21 21.99
N ALA A 614 7.38 -7.02 22.58
CA ALA A 614 7.07 -6.81 23.98
C ALA A 614 5.57 -7.06 24.26
N ILE A 615 4.70 -6.58 23.36
CA ILE A 615 3.24 -6.76 23.44
C ILE A 615 2.86 -8.23 23.26
N TYR A 616 3.43 -8.90 22.26
CA TYR A 616 3.17 -10.33 22.05
C TYR A 616 3.66 -11.22 23.18
N ALA A 617 4.69 -10.80 23.91
CA ALA A 617 5.22 -11.53 25.06
C ALA A 617 4.37 -11.39 26.34
N VAL A 618 3.32 -10.56 26.34
CA VAL A 618 2.41 -10.48 27.48
C VAL A 618 1.70 -11.83 27.68
N PRO A 619 1.75 -12.42 28.88
CA PRO A 619 1.12 -13.71 29.18
C PRO A 619 -0.40 -13.70 29.02
N ASP A 620 -0.96 -14.85 28.64
CA ASP A 620 -2.40 -15.02 28.38
C ASP A 620 -3.27 -14.70 29.62
N ASP A 621 -2.81 -15.04 30.83
CA ASP A 621 -3.50 -14.76 32.09
C ASP A 621 -3.61 -13.25 32.37
N VAL A 622 -2.59 -12.48 32.00
CA VAL A 622 -2.60 -11.02 32.10
C VAL A 622 -3.59 -10.44 31.09
N ILE A 623 -3.60 -10.94 29.85
CA ILE A 623 -4.57 -10.49 28.85
C ILE A 623 -6.01 -10.81 29.27
N GLN A 624 -6.25 -12.01 29.82
CA GLN A 624 -7.57 -12.37 30.36
C GLN A 624 -8.00 -11.45 31.50
N THR A 625 -7.07 -11.04 32.36
CA THR A 625 -7.33 -10.06 33.42
C THR A 625 -7.71 -8.70 32.84
N VAL A 626 -7.00 -8.23 31.80
CA VAL A 626 -7.34 -6.98 31.09
C VAL A 626 -8.72 -7.05 30.42
N LEU A 627 -9.11 -8.23 29.92
CA LEU A 627 -10.38 -8.45 29.23
C LEU A 627 -11.51 -8.97 30.15
N ALA A 628 -11.31 -8.99 31.47
CA ALA A 628 -12.19 -9.68 32.41
C ALA A 628 -13.67 -9.26 32.28
N ASP A 629 -13.93 -7.96 32.14
CA ASP A 629 -15.30 -7.45 31.99
C ASP A 629 -15.97 -7.96 30.72
N LYS A 630 -15.27 -7.88 29.58
CA LYS A 630 -15.77 -8.37 28.29
C LYS A 630 -15.96 -9.89 28.28
N ILE A 631 -15.07 -10.63 28.94
CA ILE A 631 -15.21 -12.09 29.10
C ILE A 631 -16.46 -12.39 29.94
N GLY A 632 -16.70 -11.61 31.00
CA GLY A 632 -17.91 -11.68 31.81
C GLY A 632 -19.19 -11.42 30.98
N ASP A 633 -19.17 -10.39 30.12
CA ASP A 633 -20.29 -10.07 29.22
C ASP A 633 -20.58 -11.20 28.23
N VAL A 634 -19.55 -11.79 27.63
CA VAL A 634 -19.71 -12.92 26.70
C VAL A 634 -20.35 -14.13 27.40
N ARG A 635 -19.89 -14.46 28.62
CA ARG A 635 -20.45 -15.55 29.42
C ARG A 635 -21.91 -15.31 29.79
N ARG A 636 -22.23 -14.10 30.28
CA ARG A 636 -23.61 -13.71 30.60
C ARG A 636 -24.51 -13.76 29.38
N GLY A 637 -24.08 -13.18 28.27
CA GLY A 637 -24.85 -13.16 27.02
C GLY A 637 -25.19 -14.54 26.48
N ALA A 638 -24.28 -15.51 26.63
CA ALA A 638 -24.55 -16.91 26.25
C ALA A 638 -25.58 -17.57 27.18
N ALA A 639 -25.48 -17.34 28.49
CA ALA A 639 -26.46 -17.83 29.46
C ALA A 639 -27.86 -17.23 29.19
N ASP A 640 -27.94 -15.91 28.98
CA ASP A 640 -29.18 -15.21 28.67
C ASP A 640 -29.78 -15.69 27.34
N ALA A 641 -28.95 -15.94 26.33
CA ALA A 641 -29.41 -16.48 25.05
C ALA A 641 -30.06 -17.87 25.22
N LEU A 642 -29.50 -18.73 26.07
CA LEU A 642 -30.10 -20.04 26.34
C LEU A 642 -31.44 -19.92 27.07
N VAL A 643 -31.54 -19.03 28.06
CA VAL A 643 -32.80 -18.76 28.78
C VAL A 643 -33.88 -18.24 27.83
N ASN A 644 -33.52 -17.32 26.92
CA ASN A 644 -34.44 -16.71 25.97
C ASN A 644 -34.97 -17.66 24.88
N LEU A 645 -34.39 -18.86 24.74
CA LEU A 645 -34.92 -19.88 23.82
C LEU A 645 -36.20 -20.55 24.34
N GLY A 646 -36.57 -20.32 25.60
CA GLY A 646 -37.82 -20.81 26.19
C GLY A 646 -37.82 -22.30 26.52
N ASP A 647 -39.02 -22.88 26.64
CA ASP A 647 -39.20 -24.26 27.07
C ASP A 647 -38.67 -25.27 26.04
N MET A 648 -37.90 -26.23 26.53
CA MET A 648 -37.32 -27.32 25.74
C MET A 648 -37.07 -28.55 26.62
N THR A 649 -36.86 -29.70 25.99
CA THR A 649 -36.49 -30.93 26.70
C THR A 649 -35.13 -30.77 27.39
N ASP A 650 -34.93 -31.45 28.52
CA ASP A 650 -33.66 -31.36 29.28
C ASP A 650 -32.46 -31.79 28.44
N THR A 651 -32.61 -32.84 27.62
CA THR A 651 -31.57 -33.29 26.68
C THR A 651 -31.21 -32.20 25.67
N ARG A 652 -32.20 -31.50 25.10
CA ARG A 652 -31.95 -30.41 24.16
C ARG A 652 -31.29 -29.22 24.84
N ARG A 653 -31.72 -28.89 26.07
CA ARG A 653 -31.12 -27.83 26.89
C ARG A 653 -29.65 -28.11 27.16
N ASN A 654 -29.32 -29.32 27.61
CA ASN A 654 -27.94 -29.72 27.92
C ASN A 654 -27.04 -29.69 26.67
N ASN A 655 -27.52 -30.19 25.53
CA ASN A 655 -26.77 -30.15 24.28
C ASN A 655 -26.51 -28.71 23.80
N LEU A 656 -27.51 -27.83 23.93
CA LEU A 656 -27.36 -26.41 23.59
C LEU A 656 -26.40 -25.71 24.55
N GLN A 657 -26.51 -25.94 25.86
CA GLN A 657 -25.59 -25.40 26.86
C GLN A 657 -24.14 -25.76 26.52
N GLN A 658 -23.85 -27.05 26.26
CA GLN A 658 -22.51 -27.48 25.86
C GLN A 658 -22.01 -26.78 24.59
N ALA A 659 -22.89 -26.60 23.59
CA ALA A 659 -22.54 -25.89 22.36
C ALA A 659 -22.26 -24.40 22.60
N PHE A 660 -23.06 -23.74 23.45
CA PHE A 660 -22.84 -22.35 23.85
C PHE A 660 -21.58 -22.18 24.67
N ASP A 661 -21.28 -23.08 25.61
CA ASP A 661 -20.06 -23.05 26.40
C ASP A 661 -18.82 -23.21 25.51
N ALA A 662 -18.86 -24.12 24.55
CA ALA A 662 -17.80 -24.27 23.55
C ALA A 662 -17.63 -23.00 22.69
N GLU A 663 -18.73 -22.37 22.27
CA GLU A 663 -18.72 -21.11 21.51
C GLU A 663 -18.14 -19.94 22.33
N VAL A 664 -18.45 -19.88 23.63
CA VAL A 664 -17.93 -18.91 24.59
C VAL A 664 -16.42 -19.06 24.73
N GLU A 665 -15.92 -20.27 24.99
CA GLU A 665 -14.49 -20.50 25.16
C GLU A 665 -13.72 -20.24 23.86
N GLN A 666 -14.28 -20.62 22.70
CA GLN A 666 -13.71 -20.25 21.40
C GLN A 666 -13.67 -18.72 21.20
N THR A 667 -14.70 -18.01 21.66
CA THR A 667 -14.77 -16.55 21.59
C THR A 667 -13.76 -15.87 22.51
N ILE A 668 -13.60 -16.36 23.74
CA ILE A 668 -12.62 -15.85 24.70
C ILE A 668 -11.19 -16.06 24.16
N ALA A 669 -10.87 -17.27 23.68
CA ALA A 669 -9.55 -17.56 23.11
C ALA A 669 -9.23 -16.64 21.91
N ARG A 670 -10.22 -16.37 21.07
CA ARG A 670 -10.11 -15.40 19.97
C ARG A 670 -9.88 -13.98 20.47
N MET A 671 -10.63 -13.52 21.45
CA MET A 671 -10.49 -12.17 22.02
C MET A 671 -9.08 -11.96 22.60
N VAL A 672 -8.54 -12.95 23.31
CA VAL A 672 -7.19 -12.90 23.88
C VAL A 672 -6.11 -12.82 22.79
N ARG A 673 -6.23 -13.60 21.71
CA ARG A 673 -5.31 -13.52 20.56
C ARG A 673 -5.39 -12.18 19.85
N ASN A 674 -6.62 -11.73 19.53
CA ASN A 674 -6.84 -10.47 18.82
C ASN A 674 -6.38 -9.26 19.64
N ALA A 675 -6.55 -9.25 20.96
CA ALA A 675 -6.16 -8.11 21.78
C ALA A 675 -4.66 -7.81 21.70
N ARG A 676 -3.80 -8.84 21.72
CA ARG A 676 -2.34 -8.67 21.52
C ARG A 676 -2.02 -8.17 20.11
N ALA A 677 -2.62 -8.81 19.10
CA ALA A 677 -2.39 -8.44 17.71
C ALA A 677 -2.85 -7.01 17.42
N GLU A 678 -4.03 -6.61 17.89
CA GLU A 678 -4.57 -5.27 17.73
C GLU A 678 -3.73 -4.21 18.44
N ALA A 679 -3.29 -4.46 19.69
CA ALA A 679 -2.41 -3.51 20.39
C ALA A 679 -1.08 -3.31 19.64
N ALA A 680 -0.45 -4.40 19.16
CA ALA A 680 0.77 -4.34 18.38
C ALA A 680 0.57 -3.63 17.02
N GLN A 681 -0.53 -3.91 16.34
CA GLN A 681 -0.86 -3.31 15.04
C GLN A 681 -1.25 -1.84 15.19
N LYS A 682 -1.96 -1.42 16.24
CA LYS A 682 -2.22 -0.01 16.52
C LYS A 682 -0.93 0.74 16.82
N LEU A 683 -0.02 0.15 17.59
CA LEU A 683 1.33 0.69 17.78
C LEU A 683 2.04 0.92 16.45
N LEU A 684 2.06 -0.06 15.56
CA LEU A 684 2.68 0.04 14.24
C LEU A 684 1.96 1.04 13.32
N GLY A 685 0.64 0.96 13.25
CA GLY A 685 -0.23 1.77 12.40
C GLY A 685 -0.16 3.25 12.75
N ILE A 686 -0.37 3.60 14.02
CA ILE A 686 -0.29 4.98 14.54
C ILE A 686 1.13 5.52 14.35
N THR A 687 2.15 4.70 14.66
CA THR A 687 3.56 5.11 14.45
C THR A 687 3.84 5.42 12.98
N HIS A 688 3.33 4.61 12.05
CA HIS A 688 3.51 4.83 10.62
C HIS A 688 2.69 6.02 10.08
N GLY A 689 1.49 6.23 10.60
CA GLY A 689 0.66 7.41 10.31
C GLY A 689 1.37 8.69 10.74
N GLU A 690 1.95 8.70 11.94
CA GLU A 690 2.73 9.83 12.43
C GLU A 690 4.04 10.02 11.66
N MET A 691 4.76 8.96 11.29
CA MET A 691 5.94 9.06 10.42
C MET A 691 5.61 9.73 9.09
N THR A 692 4.52 9.30 8.45
CA THR A 692 4.11 9.80 7.13
C THR A 692 3.65 11.25 7.18
N THR A 693 3.14 11.68 8.33
CA THR A 693 2.75 13.07 8.59
C THR A 693 3.95 13.95 8.97
N ALA A 694 4.87 13.42 9.77
CA ALA A 694 6.06 14.14 10.27
C ALA A 694 7.17 14.28 9.21
N ILE A 695 7.22 13.39 8.22
CA ILE A 695 8.17 13.40 7.11
C ILE A 695 7.38 13.55 5.82
N THR A 696 7.52 14.69 5.16
CA THR A 696 6.79 15.01 3.93
C THR A 696 7.13 14.06 2.79
N THR A 697 6.33 13.00 2.65
CA THR A 697 6.36 12.14 1.46
C THR A 697 5.53 12.74 0.33
N ALA A 698 5.89 12.42 -0.92
CA ALA A 698 5.36 13.01 -2.16
C ALA A 698 3.87 12.75 -2.51
N THR A 699 3.02 12.50 -1.51
CA THR A 699 1.80 11.68 -1.68
C THR A 699 0.49 12.33 -1.25
N GLY A 700 0.53 13.56 -0.72
CA GLY A 700 -0.70 14.28 -0.41
C GLY A 700 -1.21 15.02 -1.63
N ILE A 701 -2.10 14.40 -2.43
CA ILE A 701 -3.21 14.98 -3.23
C ILE A 701 -3.53 14.04 -4.40
N ASP A 702 -4.59 13.25 -4.26
CA ASP A 702 -5.20 12.53 -5.38
C ASP A 702 -6.73 12.72 -5.36
N THR A 703 -7.17 13.95 -5.64
CA THR A 703 -8.60 14.32 -5.71
C THR A 703 -8.97 15.14 -6.95
N TYR A 704 -8.08 15.22 -7.95
CA TYR A 704 -8.46 15.82 -9.23
C TYR A 704 -8.98 14.74 -10.17
N ALA A 705 -10.27 14.84 -10.54
CA ALA A 705 -10.92 13.98 -11.50
C ALA A 705 -10.04 13.74 -12.74
N ARG A 706 -9.92 12.46 -13.12
CA ARG A 706 -9.22 11.97 -14.30
C ARG A 706 -10.12 12.18 -15.52
N ASN A 707 -9.78 13.18 -16.34
CA ASN A 707 -10.31 13.40 -17.69
C ASN A 707 -9.15 13.87 -18.60
N ASP A 708 -9.17 13.40 -19.85
CA ASP A 708 -8.02 12.98 -20.66
C ASP A 708 -7.08 14.06 -21.24
N ALA A 709 -7.32 15.36 -21.02
CA ALA A 709 -6.46 16.43 -21.57
C ALA A 709 -5.67 17.23 -20.52
N GLY A 710 -6.06 17.16 -19.24
CA GLY A 710 -5.41 17.89 -18.14
C GLY A 710 -4.36 17.08 -17.36
N GLU A 711 -4.14 15.82 -17.75
CA GLU A 711 -3.40 14.82 -16.96
C GLU A 711 -1.89 15.09 -16.87
N LEU A 712 -1.32 15.67 -17.93
CA LEU A 712 0.08 16.04 -17.99
C LEU A 712 0.40 17.22 -17.04
N VAL A 713 -0.36 18.32 -17.12
CA VAL A 713 -0.22 19.49 -16.25
C VAL A 713 -0.52 19.14 -14.78
N LYS A 714 -1.50 18.26 -14.52
CA LYS A 714 -1.79 17.74 -13.18
C LYS A 714 -0.63 16.89 -12.62
N SER A 715 -0.04 16.03 -13.46
CA SER A 715 1.17 15.26 -13.12
C SER A 715 2.37 16.17 -12.81
N PHE A 716 2.48 17.30 -13.50
CA PHE A 716 3.49 18.32 -13.25
C PHE A 716 3.27 19.07 -11.93
N MET A 717 2.02 19.29 -11.53
CA MET A 717 1.67 19.95 -10.26
C MET A 717 1.92 19.07 -9.02
N LEU A 718 1.98 17.74 -9.14
CA LEU A 718 2.25 16.81 -8.03
C LEU A 718 3.59 17.09 -7.28
N PHE A 719 4.64 17.48 -8.00
CA PHE A 719 5.95 17.81 -7.41
C PHE A 719 5.95 19.11 -6.58
N LYS A 720 4.99 20.02 -6.85
CA LYS A 720 4.84 21.29 -6.14
C LYS A 720 3.76 21.25 -5.07
N THR A 721 2.74 20.43 -5.27
CA THR A 721 1.64 20.24 -4.32
C THR A 721 2.06 19.42 -3.09
N THR A 722 3.06 18.55 -3.22
CA THR A 722 3.64 17.80 -2.09
C THR A 722 4.15 18.71 -0.95
N PRO A 723 5.09 19.67 -1.19
CA PRO A 723 5.52 20.60 -0.15
C PRO A 723 4.36 21.41 0.46
N VAL A 724 3.35 21.75 -0.35
CA VAL A 724 2.16 22.49 0.10
C VAL A 724 1.28 21.63 1.02
N ALA A 725 1.06 20.36 0.68
CA ALA A 725 0.34 19.42 1.53
C ALA A 725 1.08 19.20 2.86
N GLY A 726 2.41 19.11 2.80
CA GLY A 726 3.28 19.03 3.96
C GLY A 726 3.18 20.23 4.89
N PHE A 727 3.28 21.44 4.34
CA PHE A 727 3.10 22.66 5.12
C PHE A 727 1.70 22.77 5.72
N ARG A 728 0.65 22.44 4.96
CA ARG A 728 -0.72 22.38 5.48
C ARG A 728 -0.84 21.40 6.64
N ALA A 729 -0.21 20.23 6.55
CA ALA A 729 -0.17 19.27 7.65
C ALA A 729 0.52 19.85 8.90
N MET A 730 1.61 20.60 8.74
CA MET A 730 2.30 21.26 9.86
C MET A 730 1.51 22.44 10.44
N VAL A 731 0.82 23.23 9.61
CA VAL A 731 -0.09 24.29 10.06
C VAL A 731 -1.24 23.70 10.85
N ASN A 732 -1.86 22.64 10.34
CA ASN A 732 -2.88 21.91 11.06
C ASN A 732 -2.32 21.44 12.40
N ARG A 733 -1.20 20.72 12.41
CA ARG A 733 -0.57 20.23 13.64
C ARG A 733 -0.28 21.33 14.65
N SER A 734 0.18 22.50 14.20
CA SER A 734 0.49 23.65 15.07
C SER A 734 -0.72 24.14 15.87
N ARG A 735 -1.93 23.93 15.36
CA ARG A 735 -3.19 24.30 16.03
C ARG A 735 -3.60 23.31 17.12
N ASP A 736 -2.97 22.14 17.18
CA ASP A 736 -3.24 21.09 18.18
C ASP A 736 -2.17 21.04 19.28
N LEU A 737 -1.24 22.00 19.28
CA LEU A 737 -0.16 22.04 20.26
C LEU A 737 -0.57 22.90 21.45
N ASP A 738 -0.92 22.24 22.56
CA ASP A 738 -1.18 22.93 23.83
C ASP A 738 0.12 23.41 24.51
N THR A 739 1.23 22.70 24.29
CA THR A 739 2.51 22.92 24.99
C THR A 739 3.48 23.83 24.25
N VAL A 740 3.31 24.01 22.94
CA VAL A 740 4.20 24.84 22.11
C VAL A 740 3.33 25.83 21.34
N PRO A 741 3.50 27.15 21.53
CA PRO A 741 2.74 28.14 20.78
C PRO A 741 2.83 27.90 19.27
N ALA A 742 1.69 27.87 18.57
CA ALA A 742 1.62 27.59 17.13
C ALA A 742 2.61 28.43 16.31
N VAL A 743 2.76 29.72 16.67
CA VAL A 743 3.71 30.66 16.05
C VAL A 743 5.16 30.19 16.24
N LYS A 744 5.52 29.71 17.43
CA LYS A 744 6.88 29.23 17.73
C LYS A 744 7.18 27.93 16.97
N PHE A 745 6.21 27.01 16.92
CA PHE A 745 6.32 25.78 16.14
C PHE A 745 6.50 26.08 14.64
N LEU A 746 5.63 26.91 14.06
CA LEU A 746 5.72 27.29 12.65
C LEU A 746 6.98 28.09 12.33
N ALA A 747 7.40 29.01 13.19
CA ALA A 747 8.66 29.74 13.02
C ALA A 747 9.87 28.78 13.03
N SER A 748 9.88 27.77 13.90
CA SER A 748 10.94 26.77 13.94
C SER A 748 10.97 25.87 12.70
N TYR A 749 9.79 25.51 12.17
CA TYR A 749 9.65 24.79 10.90
C TYR A 749 10.16 25.62 9.72
N ILE A 750 9.73 26.88 9.62
CA ILE A 750 10.16 27.81 8.56
C ILE A 750 11.67 28.06 8.63
N ALA A 751 12.23 28.30 9.82
CA ALA A 751 13.66 28.47 10.00
C ALA A 751 14.44 27.20 9.60
N GLY A 752 13.99 26.02 10.05
CA GLY A 752 14.62 24.74 9.72
C GLY A 752 14.62 24.44 8.23
N THR A 753 13.47 24.60 7.56
CA THR A 753 13.35 24.41 6.10
C THR A 753 14.14 25.44 5.29
N THR A 754 14.25 26.68 5.77
CA THR A 754 15.07 27.73 5.15
C THR A 754 16.55 27.41 5.22
N ILE A 755 17.05 27.01 6.40
CA ILE A 755 18.45 26.60 6.58
C ILE A 755 18.79 25.42 5.67
N ALA A 756 17.88 24.44 5.57
CA ALA A 756 18.09 23.30 4.69
C ALA A 756 17.98 23.66 3.19
N GLY A 757 17.09 24.59 2.85
CA GLY A 757 17.03 25.18 1.51
C GLY A 757 18.34 25.89 1.15
N MET A 758 18.96 26.59 2.11
CA MET A 758 20.27 27.23 1.95
C MET A 758 21.35 26.18 1.71
N PHE A 759 21.41 25.16 2.56
CA PHE A 759 22.35 24.06 2.41
C PHE A 759 22.21 23.37 1.04
N ALA A 760 20.98 23.11 0.58
CA ALA A 760 20.72 22.53 -0.73
C ALA A 760 21.16 23.46 -1.89
N ILE A 761 21.01 24.78 -1.75
CA ILE A 761 21.53 25.75 -2.72
C ILE A 761 23.06 25.68 -2.76
N GLN A 762 23.73 25.75 -1.61
CA GLN A 762 25.19 25.74 -1.55
C GLN A 762 25.78 24.45 -2.12
N MET A 763 25.21 23.29 -1.75
CA MET A 763 25.62 22.01 -2.30
C MET A 763 25.38 21.94 -3.81
N ASN A 764 24.24 22.44 -4.30
CA ASN A 764 23.96 22.42 -5.73
C ASN A 764 24.92 23.31 -6.52
N GLU A 765 25.35 24.46 -5.98
CA GLU A 765 26.37 25.30 -6.63
C GLU A 765 27.71 24.59 -6.73
N LEU A 766 28.19 24.03 -5.60
CA LEU A 766 29.43 23.25 -5.57
C LEU A 766 29.40 22.09 -6.58
N LEU A 767 28.29 21.34 -6.62
CA LEU A 767 28.13 20.20 -7.53
C LEU A 767 27.95 20.58 -9.01
N ASN A 768 27.64 21.84 -9.32
CA ASN A 768 27.63 22.35 -10.68
C ASN A 768 29.00 22.89 -11.11
N GLY A 769 30.01 22.88 -10.24
CA GLY A 769 31.31 23.48 -10.50
C GLY A 769 31.40 24.97 -10.12
N ASN A 770 30.39 25.50 -9.42
CA ASN A 770 30.33 26.90 -9.00
C ASN A 770 30.81 27.07 -7.56
N ASP A 771 31.30 28.26 -7.23
CA ASP A 771 31.56 28.63 -5.84
C ASP A 771 30.24 28.81 -5.07
N PRO A 772 30.27 28.65 -3.73
CA PRO A 772 29.15 28.96 -2.86
C PRO A 772 28.57 30.37 -3.11
N ARG A 773 27.26 30.48 -2.92
CA ARG A 773 26.59 31.79 -2.92
C ARG A 773 26.88 32.52 -1.63
N ASP A 774 27.01 33.83 -1.77
CA ASP A 774 27.15 34.75 -0.66
C ASP A 774 25.89 34.74 0.23
N MET A 775 26.03 34.25 1.46
CA MET A 775 24.95 34.16 2.45
C MET A 775 24.76 35.48 3.21
N THR A 776 25.58 36.50 3.00
CA THR A 776 25.35 37.84 3.58
C THR A 776 24.23 38.59 2.86
N LYS A 777 23.87 38.15 1.64
CA LYS A 777 22.83 38.78 0.82
C LYS A 777 21.42 38.31 1.20
N PRO A 778 20.47 39.24 1.46
CA PRO A 778 19.06 38.88 1.74
C PRO A 778 18.40 38.07 0.62
N ALA A 779 18.75 38.36 -0.64
CA ALA A 779 18.25 37.63 -1.80
C ALA A 779 18.61 36.13 -1.76
N THR A 780 19.77 35.78 -1.21
CA THR A 780 20.21 34.38 -1.06
C THR A 780 19.34 33.64 -0.05
N TRP A 781 18.99 34.28 1.07
CA TRP A 781 18.08 33.71 2.07
C TRP A 781 16.62 33.64 1.61
N LEU A 782 16.16 34.60 0.81
CA LEU A 782 14.85 34.53 0.15
C LEU A 782 14.77 33.33 -0.80
N GLN A 783 15.83 33.08 -1.57
CA GLN A 783 15.90 31.92 -2.45
C GLN A 783 16.02 30.60 -1.66
N ALA A 784 16.72 30.61 -0.52
CA ALA A 784 16.79 29.47 0.39
C ALA A 784 15.42 29.12 0.99
N LEU A 785 14.65 30.13 1.40
CA LEU A 785 13.28 29.99 1.86
C LEU A 785 12.37 29.39 0.75
N LEU A 786 12.48 29.91 -0.49
CA LEU A 786 11.75 29.37 -1.65
C LEU A 786 12.17 27.93 -2.01
N LYS A 787 13.46 27.61 -1.91
CA LYS A 787 14.00 26.27 -2.17
C LYS A 787 13.62 25.27 -1.08
N GLY A 788 13.54 25.73 0.17
CA GLY A 788 13.08 24.98 1.35
C GLY A 788 11.61 24.57 1.32
N GLY A 789 10.86 24.97 0.27
CA GLY A 789 9.53 24.44 -0.01
C GLY A 789 8.37 25.28 0.55
N SER A 790 8.62 26.55 0.90
CA SER A 790 7.62 27.41 1.55
C SER A 790 7.14 28.60 0.69
N PHE A 791 7.87 29.69 0.48
CA PHE A 791 7.25 31.02 0.32
C PHE A 791 6.51 31.48 -0.97
N GLY A 792 6.11 30.62 -1.92
CA GLY A 792 5.27 31.09 -3.06
C GLY A 792 3.84 31.54 -2.66
N ILE A 793 3.39 31.16 -1.47
CA ILE A 793 1.98 31.21 -1.01
C ILE A 793 1.83 31.94 0.35
N TYR A 794 2.95 32.34 0.98
CA TYR A 794 2.97 32.79 2.38
C TYR A 794 2.62 34.27 2.54
N GLY A 795 2.73 35.06 1.46
CA GLY A 795 2.34 36.47 1.44
C GLY A 795 0.86 36.68 1.76
N ASP A 796 -0.03 35.87 1.16
CA ASP A 796 -1.50 35.99 1.34
C ASP A 796 -1.99 35.53 2.72
N PHE A 797 -1.21 34.72 3.44
CA PHE A 797 -1.61 34.16 4.73
C PHE A 797 -1.08 34.94 5.94
N ILE A 798 0.10 35.56 5.82
CA ILE A 798 0.69 36.39 6.90
C ILE A 798 0.15 37.83 6.84
N PHE A 799 -0.21 38.33 5.65
CA PHE A 799 -0.82 39.64 5.45
C PHE A 799 -2.29 39.50 5.03
N GLN A 800 -3.11 38.87 5.88
CA GLN A 800 -4.56 39.03 5.77
C GLN A 800 -4.97 40.43 6.24
N ASP A 801 -4.64 41.45 5.44
CA ASP A 801 -5.55 42.60 5.30
C ASP A 801 -5.30 43.50 4.08
N HIS A 802 -4.15 43.46 3.39
CA HIS A 802 -3.96 44.30 2.21
C HIS A 802 -2.96 43.75 1.20
N THR A 803 -3.43 43.14 0.10
CA THR A 803 -2.70 43.18 -1.17
C THR A 803 -3.64 43.10 -2.38
N GLN A 804 -3.68 44.19 -3.14
CA GLN A 804 -4.41 44.41 -4.39
C GLN A 804 -3.77 43.75 -5.64
N TYR A 805 -3.05 42.64 -5.50
CA TYR A 805 -2.45 41.95 -6.66
C TYR A 805 -3.05 40.54 -6.84
N GLY A 806 -4.21 40.51 -7.49
CA GLY A 806 -4.93 39.30 -7.90
C GLY A 806 -4.27 38.56 -9.07
N ALA A 807 -3.06 38.01 -8.87
CA ALA A 807 -2.52 37.02 -9.80
C ALA A 807 -3.16 35.66 -9.50
N SER A 808 -3.87 35.08 -10.48
CA SER A 808 -4.42 33.74 -10.34
C SER A 808 -3.30 32.74 -10.05
N ILE A 809 -3.58 31.73 -9.22
CA ILE A 809 -2.64 30.66 -8.84
C ILE A 809 -1.91 30.12 -10.09
N ALA A 810 -2.56 30.05 -11.25
CA ALA A 810 -1.98 29.62 -12.52
C ALA A 810 -0.84 30.49 -13.06
N ALA A 811 -0.84 31.81 -12.85
CA ALA A 811 0.14 32.74 -13.43
C ALA A 811 1.51 32.68 -12.72
N THR A 812 1.53 32.44 -11.41
CA THR A 812 2.75 32.33 -10.59
C THR A 812 3.39 30.93 -10.67
N LEU A 813 2.70 29.96 -11.27
CA LEU A 813 3.09 28.54 -11.32
C LEU A 813 3.90 28.14 -12.57
N GLY A 814 4.06 29.02 -13.56
CA GLY A 814 4.55 28.69 -14.90
C GLY A 814 6.07 28.53 -15.09
N GLY A 815 6.75 27.79 -14.22
CA GLY A 815 8.22 27.64 -14.23
C GLY A 815 8.81 26.63 -15.25
N PRO A 816 10.09 26.21 -15.05
CA PRO A 816 10.84 25.28 -15.94
C PRO A 816 10.13 23.96 -16.27
N VAL A 817 9.17 23.57 -15.45
CA VAL A 817 8.33 22.39 -15.63
C VAL A 817 7.38 22.54 -16.82
N LEU A 818 6.77 23.70 -17.03
CA LEU A 818 5.97 23.97 -18.23
C LEU A 818 6.84 24.07 -19.48
N SER A 819 8.03 24.65 -19.37
CA SER A 819 9.00 24.69 -20.47
C SER A 819 9.46 23.29 -20.92
N PHE A 820 9.56 22.34 -19.97
CA PHE A 820 9.86 20.94 -20.26
C PHE A 820 8.67 20.22 -20.91
N ALA A 821 7.44 20.44 -20.40
CA ALA A 821 6.20 19.95 -20.99
C ALA A 821 6.04 20.37 -22.46
N GLU A 822 6.29 21.65 -22.73
CA GLU A 822 6.22 22.25 -24.05
C GLU A 822 7.27 21.64 -25.01
N GLN A 823 8.50 21.41 -24.53
CA GLN A 823 9.56 20.80 -25.33
C GLN A 823 9.26 19.34 -25.72
N LEU A 824 8.66 18.56 -24.82
CA LEU A 824 8.26 17.19 -25.12
C LEU A 824 7.04 17.12 -26.04
N MET A 825 6.06 18.03 -25.86
CA MET A 825 4.94 18.18 -26.80
C MET A 825 5.43 18.54 -28.20
N LYS A 826 6.45 19.39 -28.30
CA LYS A 826 7.10 19.74 -29.57
C LYS A 826 7.74 18.53 -30.24
N LEU A 827 8.44 17.69 -29.48
CA LEU A 827 9.12 16.51 -30.02
C LEU A 827 8.16 15.37 -30.39
N ALA A 828 7.17 15.10 -29.55
CA ALA A 828 6.25 13.97 -29.70
C ALA A 828 5.13 14.24 -30.72
N PHE A 829 4.68 15.49 -30.86
CA PHE A 829 3.51 15.82 -31.68
C PHE A 829 3.80 16.92 -32.70
N THR A 830 4.37 18.04 -32.29
CA THR A 830 4.51 19.20 -33.19
C THR A 830 5.51 18.97 -34.32
N ASN A 831 6.64 18.30 -34.06
CA ASN A 831 7.66 18.03 -35.08
C ASN A 831 7.21 16.92 -36.07
N PRO A 832 6.63 15.78 -35.63
CA PRO A 832 6.02 14.82 -36.55
C PRO A 832 4.88 15.42 -37.38
N GLN A 833 4.04 16.25 -36.77
CA GLN A 833 2.96 16.93 -37.48
C GLN A 833 3.49 17.94 -38.51
N LYS A 834 4.49 18.77 -38.15
CA LYS A 834 5.18 19.65 -39.09
C LYS A 834 5.87 18.88 -40.21
N ALA A 835 6.45 17.71 -39.92
CA ALA A 835 7.06 16.84 -40.93
C ALA A 835 6.02 16.28 -41.92
N VAL A 836 4.84 15.87 -41.44
CA VAL A 836 3.72 15.42 -42.29
C VAL A 836 3.13 16.58 -43.10
N GLU A 837 3.14 17.79 -42.56
CA GLU A 837 2.70 19.03 -43.22
C GLU A 837 3.78 19.66 -44.13
N GLY A 838 4.97 19.05 -44.26
CA GLY A 838 6.07 19.55 -45.11
C GLY A 838 6.74 20.84 -44.62
N LYS A 839 6.58 21.20 -43.34
CA LYS A 839 7.17 22.39 -42.71
C LYS A 839 8.54 22.06 -42.10
N GLU A 840 9.44 23.05 -42.05
CA GLU A 840 10.74 22.90 -41.38
C GLU A 840 10.57 22.49 -39.91
N THR A 841 11.35 21.49 -39.50
CA THR A 841 11.30 20.91 -38.15
C THR A 841 12.55 21.27 -37.37
N THR A 842 12.40 21.50 -36.07
CA THR A 842 13.51 21.72 -35.13
C THR A 842 13.93 20.43 -34.44
N PHE A 843 13.65 19.28 -35.07
CA PHE A 843 13.75 17.96 -34.45
C PHE A 843 15.13 17.69 -33.83
N GLY A 844 16.22 18.02 -34.52
CA GLY A 844 17.58 17.84 -34.01
C GLY A 844 17.89 18.68 -32.76
N ALA A 845 17.49 19.95 -32.75
CA ALA A 845 17.71 20.85 -31.62
C ALA A 845 16.82 20.50 -30.40
N ASP A 846 15.57 20.12 -30.65
CA ASP A 846 14.63 19.69 -29.61
C ASP A 846 14.99 18.31 -29.05
N ALA A 847 15.50 17.39 -29.90
CA ALA A 847 16.00 16.09 -29.48
C ALA A 847 17.26 16.21 -28.62
N LEU A 848 18.21 17.08 -28.97
CA LEU A 848 19.42 17.32 -28.17
C LEU A 848 19.12 17.97 -26.81
N LYS A 849 18.20 18.94 -26.77
CA LYS A 849 17.72 19.54 -25.50
C LYS A 849 16.98 18.52 -24.63
N THR A 850 16.14 17.70 -25.24
CA THR A 850 15.44 16.61 -24.55
C THR A 850 16.45 15.59 -24.02
N LEU A 851 17.39 15.13 -24.84
CA LEU A 851 18.46 14.19 -24.47
C LEU A 851 19.23 14.68 -23.23
N ARG A 852 19.62 15.96 -23.18
CA ARG A 852 20.28 16.58 -22.00
C ARG A 852 19.43 16.49 -20.73
N MET A 853 18.12 16.69 -20.83
CA MET A 853 17.22 16.68 -19.67
C MET A 853 16.88 15.26 -19.20
N ILE A 854 17.10 14.25 -20.04
CA ILE A 854 16.66 12.87 -19.79
C ILE A 854 17.83 11.88 -19.67
N THR A 855 19.08 12.35 -19.83
CA THR A 855 20.29 11.53 -19.72
C THR A 855 20.32 10.91 -18.32
N PRO A 856 20.13 9.59 -18.20
CA PRO A 856 20.06 8.96 -16.89
C PRO A 856 21.40 9.05 -16.16
N PHE A 857 21.35 9.08 -14.82
CA PHE A 857 22.53 9.16 -13.95
C PHE A 857 23.39 10.44 -14.04
N ALA A 858 23.14 11.30 -15.03
CA ALA A 858 23.85 12.58 -15.19
C ALA A 858 23.62 13.56 -14.03
N ASN A 859 22.53 13.37 -13.27
CA ASN A 859 22.15 14.24 -12.15
C ASN A 859 22.45 13.64 -10.77
N LEU A 860 23.12 12.48 -10.68
CA LEU A 860 23.56 11.94 -9.39
C LEU A 860 24.59 12.88 -8.77
N TRP A 861 24.37 13.26 -7.51
CA TRP A 861 25.15 14.33 -6.87
C TRP A 861 26.67 14.09 -6.90
N TYR A 862 27.15 12.85 -6.85
CA TYR A 862 28.59 12.52 -6.86
C TYR A 862 29.21 12.44 -8.26
N THR A 863 28.43 12.33 -9.34
CA THR A 863 28.94 12.33 -10.74
C THR A 863 28.57 13.58 -11.52
N LYS A 864 27.64 14.39 -10.99
CA LYS A 864 27.00 15.52 -11.70
C LYS A 864 27.99 16.49 -12.34
N ALA A 865 29.01 16.91 -11.60
CA ALA A 865 30.03 17.84 -12.11
C ALA A 865 30.78 17.23 -13.31
N ILE A 866 31.22 15.98 -13.17
CA ILE A 866 31.97 15.24 -14.21
C ILE A 866 31.11 15.04 -15.46
N THR A 867 29.87 14.57 -15.31
CA THR A 867 28.98 14.34 -16.45
C THR A 867 28.60 15.64 -17.17
N ASN A 868 28.38 16.73 -16.42
CA ASN A 868 28.10 18.03 -17.03
C ASN A 868 29.28 18.56 -17.83
N HIS A 869 30.47 18.60 -17.25
CA HIS A 869 31.64 19.25 -17.84
C HIS A 869 32.34 18.40 -18.90
N LEU A 870 32.44 17.07 -18.70
CA LEU A 870 33.18 16.19 -19.62
C LEU A 870 32.34 15.60 -20.75
N ILE A 871 31.01 15.54 -20.59
CA ILE A 871 30.13 14.86 -21.55
C ILE A 871 29.14 15.86 -22.13
N LEU A 872 28.25 16.40 -21.30
CA LEU A 872 27.10 17.18 -21.81
C LEU A 872 27.50 18.52 -22.41
N GLN A 873 28.49 19.21 -21.84
CA GLN A 873 28.98 20.48 -22.38
C GLN A 873 29.85 20.30 -23.61
N GLN A 874 30.61 19.19 -23.70
CA GLN A 874 31.41 18.88 -24.90
C GLN A 874 30.51 18.59 -26.09
N LEU A 875 29.46 17.77 -25.89
CA LEU A 875 28.45 17.50 -26.92
C LEU A 875 27.72 18.78 -27.38
N GLN A 876 27.49 19.73 -26.48
CA GLN A 876 26.82 21.00 -26.83
C GLN A 876 27.73 21.97 -27.56
N GLU A 877 29.02 21.99 -27.22
CA GLU A 877 30.01 22.76 -27.97
C GLU A 877 30.16 22.22 -29.39
N MET A 878 30.15 20.88 -29.54
CA MET A 878 30.14 20.22 -30.85
C MET A 878 28.87 20.52 -31.65
N ALA A 879 27.70 20.54 -31.00
CA ALA A 879 26.42 20.80 -31.67
C ALA A 879 26.16 22.29 -31.94
N ASN A 880 26.74 23.19 -31.14
CA ASN A 880 26.60 24.63 -31.27
C ASN A 880 27.88 25.33 -30.80
N PRO A 881 28.83 25.61 -31.73
CA PRO A 881 30.09 26.26 -31.39
C PRO A 881 29.92 27.60 -30.64
N GLY A 882 30.77 27.83 -29.65
CA GLY A 882 30.73 28.96 -28.72
C GLY A 882 29.66 28.86 -27.64
N TYR A 883 29.06 27.68 -27.43
CA TYR A 883 28.00 27.50 -26.43
C TYR A 883 28.52 27.71 -25.01
N ASN A 884 29.65 27.08 -24.67
CA ASN A 884 30.23 27.15 -23.33
C ASN A 884 30.66 28.58 -22.97
N ASP A 885 31.15 29.34 -23.95
CA ASP A 885 31.51 30.75 -23.79
C ASP A 885 30.30 31.61 -23.46
N ARG A 886 29.19 31.44 -24.20
CA ARG A 886 27.94 32.17 -23.95
C ARG A 886 27.33 31.82 -22.59
N VAL A 887 27.44 30.57 -22.16
CA VAL A 887 26.95 30.14 -20.84
C VAL A 887 27.78 30.76 -19.71
N ARG A 888 29.11 30.74 -19.84
CA ARG A 888 30.04 31.35 -18.87
C ARG A 888 29.82 32.85 -18.78
N ASP A 889 29.70 33.51 -19.92
CA ASP A 889 29.46 34.94 -20.01
C ASP A 889 28.13 35.36 -19.38
N ARG A 890 27.07 34.59 -19.62
CA ARG A 890 25.75 34.84 -19.02
C ARG A 890 25.78 34.62 -17.51
N ALA A 891 26.40 33.53 -17.05
CA ALA A 891 26.51 33.20 -15.63
C ALA A 891 27.25 34.30 -14.84
N SER A 892 28.32 34.85 -15.43
CA SER A 892 29.07 35.97 -14.86
C SER A 892 28.25 37.27 -14.87
N ARG A 893 27.67 37.63 -16.03
CA ARG A 893 26.96 38.91 -16.22
C ARG A 893 25.62 39.02 -15.49
N GLU A 894 24.80 37.97 -15.52
CA GLU A 894 23.43 38.00 -14.97
C GLU A 894 23.36 37.55 -13.51
N PHE A 895 24.24 36.65 -13.07
CA PHE A 895 24.13 35.98 -11.76
C PHE A 895 25.35 36.18 -10.85
N ASN A 896 26.40 36.88 -11.31
CA ASN A 896 27.68 37.06 -10.61
C ASN A 896 28.25 35.72 -10.06
N THR A 897 28.02 34.66 -10.83
CA THR A 897 28.44 33.31 -10.48
C THR A 897 29.90 33.15 -10.85
N THR A 898 30.72 32.73 -9.89
CA THR A 898 32.12 32.34 -10.12
C THR A 898 32.21 30.83 -10.04
N SER A 899 33.06 30.23 -10.87
CA SER A 899 33.19 28.79 -10.98
C SER A 899 34.59 28.32 -10.65
N TRP A 900 34.70 27.24 -9.87
CA TRP A 900 35.95 26.53 -9.62
C TRP A 900 36.22 25.47 -10.71
N TRP A 901 35.16 25.04 -11.39
CA TRP A 901 35.19 24.26 -12.63
C TRP A 901 34.37 24.98 -13.70
N GLU A 902 35.05 25.65 -14.63
CA GLU A 902 34.39 26.43 -15.69
C GLU A 902 33.78 25.53 -16.78
N PRO A 903 32.68 25.97 -17.42
CA PRO A 903 32.09 25.27 -18.54
C PRO A 903 33.08 25.03 -19.69
N GLY A 904 33.09 23.80 -20.23
CA GLY A 904 33.94 23.38 -21.34
C GLY A 904 35.33 22.87 -20.95
N GLN A 905 35.70 22.92 -19.66
CA GLN A 905 37.01 22.46 -19.20
C GLN A 905 37.02 20.99 -18.79
N VAL A 906 38.10 20.30 -19.16
CA VAL A 906 38.29 18.88 -18.85
C VAL A 906 38.77 18.62 -17.41
N ALA A 907 39.17 19.66 -16.69
CA ALA A 907 39.58 19.57 -15.29
C ALA A 907 39.33 20.92 -14.58
N PRO A 908 39.11 20.92 -13.25
CA PRO A 908 38.97 22.15 -12.49
C PRO A 908 40.30 22.93 -12.41
N ARG A 909 40.22 24.27 -12.50
CA ARG A 909 41.39 25.16 -12.41
C ARG A 909 41.82 25.45 -10.98
N ARG A 910 40.88 25.35 -10.02
CA ARG A 910 41.11 25.63 -8.60
C ARG A 910 40.10 24.89 -7.73
N ALA A 911 40.36 24.87 -6.43
CA ALA A 911 39.37 24.44 -5.45
C ALA A 911 38.22 25.46 -5.31
N PRO A 912 37.04 25.03 -4.81
CA PRO A 912 35.95 25.94 -4.49
C PRO A 912 36.37 27.02 -3.48
N ASN A 913 36.02 28.28 -3.74
CA ASN A 913 36.26 29.37 -2.81
C ASN A 913 35.13 29.40 -1.75
N LEU A 914 35.35 28.73 -0.62
CA LEU A 914 34.36 28.66 0.46
C LEU A 914 34.15 30.00 1.18
N GLY A 915 35.14 30.90 1.16
CA GLY A 915 35.05 32.25 1.77
C GLY A 915 33.96 33.10 1.13
N LYS A 916 33.64 32.86 -0.14
CA LYS A 916 32.55 33.53 -0.85
C LYS A 916 31.19 33.35 -0.16
N ALA A 917 30.99 32.24 0.56
CA ALA A 917 29.77 32.01 1.34
C ALA A 917 29.60 33.03 2.49
N ALA A 918 30.71 33.58 3.00
CA ALA A 918 30.78 34.58 4.05
C ALA A 918 30.89 36.03 3.53
N GLY A 919 30.80 36.24 2.21
CA GLY A 919 30.88 37.56 1.59
C GLY A 919 32.27 37.97 1.11
N ASP A 920 33.25 37.06 1.12
CA ASP A 920 34.56 37.33 0.52
C ASP A 920 34.43 37.54 -0.99
N ARG A 921 35.22 38.48 -1.52
CA ARG A 921 35.24 38.86 -2.94
C ARG A 921 35.98 37.85 -3.80
#